data_AF-A0A2Z4LM55-F1
#
_entry.id   AF-A0A2Z4LM55-F1
#
_cell.length_a   1.000
_cell.length_b   1.000
_cell.length_c   1.000
_cell.angle_alpha   90.00
_cell.angle_beta   90.00
_cell.angle_gamma   90.00
#
_symmetry.space_group_name_H-M   'P 1'
#
loop_
_entity.id
_entity.type
_entity.pdbx_description
1 polymer ?
#
loop_
_entity_poly.entity_id
_entity_poly.type
_entity_poly.pdbx_seq_one_letter_code
_entity_poly.pdbx_strand_id
1 'polypeptide(L)'
;MEFQKHELTNKRNKIDHIRYVAIGDTFATGFNTKFGFPSWGKLKNGEITGLSYPSFLARQIKLHAKEGIESFDNFALVGSTLDFWNALISYNKKDLKNLLNILEINQLLDWNVKNPFKNFLSSYFNHWNYNNDDFKIVSEKIVNANLLTISLGLDELFFNIPLKLINNFKKEEDLAKKALIIEEINEYIKNTANVFQEKYINLIYSIKSVNPNLNIYIVSYPHMLIYLDEMFQNFFTLEKYSSELSIKAFINTINDVAKNVAQVCNVNYIDACDNDFIYKHKDLCSSNIFNVFHTEKGYKKIALDLYTKLSLNKDKIVFNIKNPEFAQSYILNPEYWINDLNYYTPLFKNNSNVELFFSVYGCNLNYNIFIDSDDEIKYNSITKPFYNIGYYIEALVKFGSKNIQEIVSKAIEHKFSQSDIQYQSIDLILKYLSNQTRAKEIFLTLFKNQKSEKILFILQNQLEKNIRNDNEKITAQIIKNEWKNILNTDQKLIYDVVKQFFNTSVIETTKFEIKEIINALVNDAMNTNILDFIFQFNNNKNFILIREYLSSLNSFKEAINFIVESIINNSTSYSELNSFDELWNYFIIKNKYNLIKHFDKIYIEITSEENIDKTIDFIIKTFKMFMRVSMTSDDEVELTKSVKNVLYILKYNTKHLNNMFVKFIDKIKSYSLYDLIVKKHAKQNVFKIRNWFSFYSFIVLSSKMNKHIIKIINIIKKNKI
;
A
#
# COMPACT_ATOMS: atom_id res chain seq x y z
N MET A 1 -15.95 38.19 -9.91
CA MET A 1 -16.72 38.88 -8.85
C MET A 1 -15.73 39.37 -7.82
N GLU A 2 -15.60 40.70 -7.67
CA GLU A 2 -14.79 41.31 -6.62
C GLU A 2 -15.43 41.02 -5.25
N PHE A 3 -14.77 40.20 -4.44
CA PHE A 3 -15.19 39.95 -3.06
C PHE A 3 -14.79 41.15 -2.18
N GLN A 4 -15.77 41.86 -1.64
CA GLN A 4 -15.56 42.86 -0.60
C GLN A 4 -14.89 42.21 0.62
N LYS A 5 -13.78 42.80 1.09
CA LYS A 5 -13.12 42.43 2.35
C LYS A 5 -14.06 42.74 3.52
N HIS A 6 -14.70 41.73 4.08
CA HIS A 6 -15.35 41.83 5.39
C HIS A 6 -14.32 41.62 6.50
N GLU A 7 -14.12 42.61 7.36
CA GLU A 7 -13.47 42.40 8.67
C GLU A 7 -14.41 41.61 9.59
N LEU A 8 -13.90 40.54 10.20
CA LEU A 8 -14.62 39.75 11.20
C LEU A 8 -14.81 40.61 12.48
N THR A 9 -15.95 41.29 12.60
CA THR A 9 -16.31 42.03 13.83
C THR A 9 -17.00 41.12 14.83
N ASN A 10 -16.29 40.19 15.47
CA ASN A 10 -16.81 39.50 16.65
C ASN A 10 -16.42 40.26 17.92
N LYS A 11 -17.43 40.72 18.69
CA LYS A 11 -17.23 41.23 20.06
C LYS A 11 -16.48 40.15 20.86
N ARG A 12 -15.30 40.49 21.39
CA ARG A 12 -14.53 39.63 22.30
C ARG A 12 -15.38 39.34 23.55
N ASN A 13 -16.06 38.21 23.59
CA ASN A 13 -16.57 37.69 24.85
C ASN A 13 -15.35 37.30 25.69
N LYS A 14 -15.25 37.89 26.88
CA LYS A 14 -14.17 37.58 27.83
C LYS A 14 -14.34 36.13 28.27
N ILE A 15 -13.36 35.28 27.95
CA ILE A 15 -13.35 33.88 28.39
C ILE A 15 -12.53 33.84 29.66
N ASP A 16 -13.12 33.40 30.77
CA ASP A 16 -12.38 33.30 32.04
C ASP A 16 -11.68 31.94 32.20
N HIS A 17 -12.26 30.86 31.67
CA HIS A 17 -11.66 29.51 31.60
C HIS A 17 -11.95 28.82 30.26
N ILE A 18 -10.97 28.12 29.69
CA ILE A 18 -11.12 27.46 28.38
C ILE A 18 -11.73 26.06 28.53
N ARG A 19 -12.84 25.81 27.83
CA ARG A 19 -13.44 24.49 27.62
C ARG A 19 -13.32 24.14 26.15
N TYR A 20 -12.31 23.33 25.84
CA TYR A 20 -11.85 23.07 24.49
C TYR A 20 -12.35 21.73 23.96
N VAL A 21 -13.02 21.76 22.81
CA VAL A 21 -13.36 20.56 22.04
C VAL A 21 -12.66 20.61 20.69
N ALA A 22 -12.10 19.48 20.26
CA ALA A 22 -11.64 19.30 18.89
C ALA A 22 -12.50 18.27 18.17
N ILE A 23 -12.92 18.60 16.95
CA ILE A 23 -13.55 17.66 16.02
C ILE A 23 -12.75 17.65 14.73
N GLY A 24 -12.80 16.54 14.00
CA GLY A 24 -12.00 16.41 12.81
C GLY A 24 -11.95 14.99 12.26
N ASP A 25 -11.16 14.84 11.20
CA ASP A 25 -10.94 13.57 10.52
C ASP A 25 -9.64 12.89 10.97
N THR A 26 -9.12 11.94 10.17
CA THR A 26 -7.91 11.17 10.48
C THR A 26 -6.74 12.06 10.91
N PHE A 27 -6.57 13.25 10.32
CA PHE A 27 -5.48 14.16 10.67
C PHE A 27 -5.60 14.70 12.11
N ALA A 28 -6.77 15.19 12.51
CA ALA A 28 -7.00 15.76 13.84
C ALA A 28 -6.98 14.70 14.95
N THR A 29 -7.16 13.42 14.60
CA THR A 29 -6.98 12.32 15.57
C THR A 29 -5.52 12.17 16.03
N GLY A 30 -4.57 12.79 15.31
CA GLY A 30 -3.14 12.60 15.52
C GLY A 30 -2.65 11.24 15.03
N PHE A 31 -3.24 10.70 13.96
CA PHE A 31 -2.81 9.43 13.40
C PHE A 31 -1.34 9.52 12.98
N ASN A 32 -0.50 8.64 13.53
CA ASN A 32 0.93 8.67 13.28
C ASN A 32 1.42 7.26 12.96
N THR A 33 2.08 7.12 11.82
CA THR A 33 2.47 5.83 11.25
C THR A 33 3.60 5.15 12.00
N LYS A 34 4.26 5.83 12.94
CA LYS A 34 5.15 5.18 13.92
C LYS A 34 4.38 4.29 14.89
N PHE A 35 3.16 4.69 15.25
CA PHE A 35 2.29 3.93 16.15
C PHE A 35 1.30 3.06 15.38
N GLY A 36 0.82 3.55 14.23
CA GLY A 36 -0.22 2.92 13.41
C GLY A 36 -1.64 3.08 13.95
N PHE A 37 -1.82 4.02 14.87
CA PHE A 37 -3.09 4.30 15.53
C PHE A 37 -3.29 5.81 15.71
N PRO A 38 -4.55 6.26 15.84
CA PRO A 38 -4.90 7.58 16.37
C PRO A 38 -4.29 7.82 17.75
N SER A 39 -3.90 9.08 18.04
CA SER A 39 -3.31 9.48 19.32
C SER A 39 -4.17 10.52 20.05
N TRP A 40 -5.44 10.15 20.23
CA TRP A 40 -6.45 10.99 20.89
C TRP A 40 -6.03 11.49 22.27
N GLY A 41 -6.62 12.61 22.67
CA GLY A 41 -6.27 13.30 23.89
C GLY A 41 -7.47 13.86 24.63
N LYS A 42 -7.32 13.95 25.95
CA LYS A 42 -8.26 14.64 26.84
C LYS A 42 -7.55 15.20 28.06
N LEU A 43 -8.20 16.10 28.77
CA LEU A 43 -7.80 16.49 30.12
C LEU A 43 -8.32 15.45 31.12
N LYS A 44 -7.43 14.77 31.84
CA LYS A 44 -7.76 13.79 32.88
C LYS A 44 -6.88 14.01 34.10
N ASN A 45 -7.49 14.19 35.27
CA ASN A 45 -6.77 14.41 36.54
C ASN A 45 -5.74 15.56 36.47
N GLY A 46 -6.09 16.64 35.75
CA GLY A 46 -5.19 17.77 35.55
C GLY A 46 -4.11 17.55 34.49
N GLU A 47 -3.95 16.37 33.92
CA GLU A 47 -2.96 16.09 32.86
C GLU A 47 -3.60 16.00 31.48
N ILE A 48 -2.89 16.47 30.46
CA ILE A 48 -3.36 16.43 29.06
C ILE A 48 -2.68 15.25 28.37
N THR A 49 -3.49 14.31 27.89
CA THR A 49 -3.01 13.12 27.19
C THR A 49 -3.01 13.29 25.66
N GLY A 50 -2.29 12.42 24.95
CA GLY A 50 -2.34 12.27 23.49
C GLY A 50 -1.23 13.01 22.75
N LEU A 51 -1.07 12.71 21.46
CA LEU A 51 0.03 13.25 20.62
C LEU A 51 -0.48 13.94 19.34
N SER A 52 -1.77 14.24 19.31
CA SER A 52 -2.42 15.00 18.24
C SER A 52 -2.14 16.51 18.35
N TYR A 53 -2.31 17.28 17.26
CA TYR A 53 -2.19 18.75 17.35
C TYR A 53 -3.18 19.36 18.36
N PRO A 54 -4.43 18.87 18.51
CA PRO A 54 -5.31 19.33 19.58
C PRO A 54 -4.73 19.09 20.98
N SER A 55 -4.12 17.92 21.22
CA SER A 55 -3.47 17.63 22.51
C SER A 55 -2.33 18.59 22.81
N PHE A 56 -1.47 18.87 21.82
CA PHE A 56 -0.39 19.83 22.01
C PHE A 56 -0.90 21.26 22.18
N LEU A 57 -1.96 21.67 21.47
CA LEU A 57 -2.58 22.99 21.65
C LEU A 57 -3.12 23.13 23.07
N ALA A 58 -3.85 22.12 23.56
CA ALA A 58 -4.37 22.10 24.92
C ALA A 58 -3.23 22.28 25.95
N ARG A 59 -2.06 21.67 25.72
CA ARG A 59 -0.87 21.87 26.57
C ARG A 59 -0.36 23.29 26.53
N GLN A 60 -0.28 23.91 25.35
CA GLN A 60 0.13 25.31 25.22
C GLN A 60 -0.84 26.25 25.93
N ILE A 61 -2.16 26.01 25.82
CA ILE A 61 -3.18 26.76 26.55
C ILE A 61 -2.95 26.61 28.06
N LYS A 62 -2.76 25.39 28.56
CA LYS A 62 -2.50 25.14 29.98
C LYS A 62 -1.24 25.84 30.50
N LEU A 63 -0.18 25.87 29.69
CA LEU A 63 1.12 26.42 30.08
C LEU A 63 1.16 27.95 30.05
N HIS A 64 0.47 28.58 29.09
CA HIS A 64 0.71 29.98 28.75
C HIS A 64 -0.54 30.87 28.85
N ALA A 65 -1.75 30.33 28.71
CA ALA A 65 -2.97 31.13 28.80
C ALA A 65 -3.31 31.45 30.25
N LYS A 66 -3.62 32.72 30.55
CA LYS A 66 -4.00 33.17 31.90
C LYS A 66 -5.34 32.58 32.34
N GLU A 67 -6.21 32.35 31.37
CA GLU A 67 -7.53 31.74 31.50
C GLU A 67 -7.43 30.27 31.96
N GLY A 68 -6.31 29.60 31.68
CA GLY A 68 -6.13 28.17 31.92
C GLY A 68 -7.10 27.30 31.10
N ILE A 69 -7.06 25.99 31.35
CA ILE A 69 -7.93 25.00 30.71
C ILE A 69 -8.74 24.23 31.75
N GLU A 70 -10.07 24.26 31.60
CA GLU A 70 -11.03 23.60 32.48
C GLU A 70 -11.40 22.21 31.94
N SER A 71 -11.54 22.08 30.62
CA SER A 71 -11.80 20.80 29.95
C SER A 71 -11.16 20.74 28.57
N PHE A 72 -10.79 19.51 28.16
CA PHE A 72 -10.32 19.21 26.82
C PHE A 72 -10.79 17.82 26.40
N ASP A 73 -11.42 17.72 25.24
CA ASP A 73 -11.82 16.46 24.61
C ASP A 73 -11.55 16.51 23.09
N ASN A 74 -10.67 15.62 22.59
CA ASN A 74 -10.49 15.43 21.15
C ASN A 74 -11.40 14.30 20.63
N PHE A 75 -12.51 14.68 19.99
CA PHE A 75 -13.46 13.76 19.38
C PHE A 75 -13.19 13.47 17.90
N ALA A 76 -12.07 13.91 17.32
CA ALA A 76 -11.77 13.63 15.91
C ALA A 76 -11.83 12.12 15.60
N LEU A 77 -12.35 11.75 14.43
CA LEU A 77 -12.63 10.36 14.06
C LEU A 77 -12.00 10.01 12.71
N VAL A 78 -11.41 8.83 12.65
CA VAL A 78 -10.79 8.31 11.42
C VAL A 78 -11.86 8.08 10.35
N GLY A 79 -11.60 8.55 9.13
CA GLY A 79 -12.49 8.38 7.98
C GLY A 79 -13.80 9.16 8.08
N SER A 80 -13.90 10.09 9.03
CA SER A 80 -15.13 10.87 9.23
C SER A 80 -15.36 11.88 8.10
N THR A 81 -16.63 12.09 7.75
CA THR A 81 -17.07 13.06 6.72
C THR A 81 -17.86 14.19 7.36
N LEU A 82 -18.12 15.26 6.59
CA LEU A 82 -18.96 16.36 7.07
C LEU A 82 -20.39 15.90 7.40
N ASP A 83 -20.96 15.03 6.57
CA ASP A 83 -22.31 14.47 6.78
C ASP A 83 -22.38 13.66 8.08
N PHE A 84 -21.32 12.90 8.39
CA PHE A 84 -21.23 12.13 9.61
C PHE A 84 -21.16 13.02 10.84
N TRP A 85 -20.35 14.08 10.81
CA TRP A 85 -20.29 15.06 11.89
C TRP A 85 -21.62 15.79 12.08
N ASN A 86 -22.29 16.15 10.97
CA ASN A 86 -23.61 16.77 11.03
C ASN A 86 -24.63 15.82 11.70
N ALA A 87 -24.58 14.52 11.39
CA ALA A 87 -25.41 13.51 12.02
C ALA A 87 -25.11 13.32 13.52
N LEU A 88 -23.84 13.39 13.93
CA LEU A 88 -23.44 13.34 15.35
C LEU A 88 -23.94 14.56 16.14
N ILE A 89 -23.76 15.77 15.60
CA ILE A 89 -24.11 17.02 16.28
C ILE A 89 -25.62 17.19 16.41
N SER A 90 -26.35 16.90 15.33
CA SER A 90 -27.83 16.91 15.30
C SER A 90 -28.46 15.68 15.98
N TYR A 91 -27.63 14.71 16.36
CA TYR A 91 -28.05 13.43 16.92
C TYR A 91 -29.09 12.70 16.04
N ASN A 92 -28.88 12.72 14.72
CA ASN A 92 -29.75 12.07 13.75
C ASN A 92 -29.44 10.57 13.64
N LYS A 93 -30.19 9.75 14.39
CA LYS A 93 -30.05 8.27 14.40
C LYS A 93 -30.15 7.62 13.02
N LYS A 94 -30.98 8.16 12.11
CA LYS A 94 -31.17 7.61 10.76
C LYS A 94 -29.90 7.78 9.93
N ASP A 95 -29.31 8.96 9.98
CA ASP A 95 -28.09 9.25 9.22
C ASP A 95 -26.89 8.53 9.82
N LEU A 96 -26.81 8.46 11.16
CA LEU A 96 -25.80 7.66 11.86
C LEU A 96 -25.88 6.17 11.48
N LYS A 97 -27.09 5.62 11.32
CA LYS A 97 -27.27 4.24 10.84
C LYS A 97 -26.71 4.06 9.43
N ASN A 98 -26.93 5.03 8.53
CA ASN A 98 -26.41 4.98 7.16
C ASN A 98 -24.89 5.13 7.10
N LEU A 99 -24.27 5.68 8.14
CA LEU A 99 -22.84 5.95 8.26
C LEU A 99 -22.18 5.07 9.35
N LEU A 100 -22.82 3.94 9.70
CA LEU A 100 -22.38 3.03 10.77
C LEU A 100 -20.95 2.51 10.53
N ASN A 101 -20.55 2.36 9.28
CA ASN A 101 -19.20 1.97 8.90
C ASN A 101 -18.11 2.85 9.53
N ILE A 102 -18.35 4.17 9.65
CA ILE A 102 -17.37 5.10 10.25
C ILE A 102 -17.25 4.81 11.76
N LEU A 103 -18.36 4.49 12.43
CA LEU A 103 -18.35 4.09 13.84
C LEU A 103 -17.62 2.76 14.04
N GLU A 104 -17.87 1.77 13.19
CA GLU A 104 -17.22 0.45 13.27
C GLU A 104 -15.70 0.53 13.03
N ILE A 105 -15.24 1.38 12.10
CA ILE A 105 -13.81 1.67 11.89
C ILE A 105 -13.18 2.18 13.19
N ASN A 106 -13.78 3.21 13.79
CA ASN A 106 -13.23 3.85 14.97
C ASN A 106 -13.31 2.94 16.20
N GLN A 107 -14.38 2.15 16.34
CA GLN A 107 -14.50 1.14 17.39
C GLN A 107 -13.40 0.08 17.29
N LEU A 108 -13.15 -0.46 16.10
CA LEU A 108 -12.09 -1.47 15.90
C LEU A 108 -10.71 -0.91 16.26
N LEU A 109 -10.42 0.33 15.86
CA LEU A 109 -9.14 0.98 16.20
C LEU A 109 -9.03 1.27 17.69
N ASP A 110 -10.10 1.73 18.33
CA ASP A 110 -10.15 2.04 19.75
C ASP A 110 -10.02 0.78 20.63
N TRP A 111 -10.57 -0.36 20.22
CA TRP A 111 -10.47 -1.62 20.98
C TRP A 111 -9.22 -2.44 20.69
N ASN A 112 -8.43 -2.08 19.68
CA ASN A 112 -7.29 -2.89 19.28
C ASN A 112 -6.29 -3.05 20.43
N VAL A 113 -5.95 -4.29 20.76
CA VAL A 113 -5.07 -4.60 21.90
C VAL A 113 -3.65 -4.01 21.76
N LYS A 114 -3.21 -3.73 20.53
CA LYS A 114 -1.93 -3.10 20.21
C LYS A 114 -2.00 -1.57 20.14
N ASN A 115 -3.20 -0.97 20.23
CA ASN A 115 -3.35 0.47 20.29
C ASN A 115 -2.91 0.99 21.68
N PRO A 116 -1.87 1.83 21.77
CA PRO A 116 -1.44 2.41 23.04
C PRO A 116 -2.41 3.45 23.62
N PHE A 117 -3.35 3.92 22.80
CA PHE A 117 -4.42 4.85 23.15
C PHE A 117 -5.80 4.15 23.19
N LYS A 118 -5.82 2.82 23.33
CA LYS A 118 -7.07 2.04 23.33
C LYS A 118 -8.07 2.48 24.39
N ASN A 119 -9.35 2.23 24.13
CA ASN A 119 -10.50 2.58 24.99
C ASN A 119 -10.66 4.08 25.26
N PHE A 120 -10.08 4.94 24.41
CA PHE A 120 -10.28 6.38 24.52
C PHE A 120 -11.72 6.74 24.17
N LEU A 121 -12.17 6.39 22.97
CA LEU A 121 -13.52 6.70 22.51
C LEU A 121 -14.56 5.88 23.27
N SER A 122 -14.26 4.62 23.59
CA SER A 122 -15.13 3.78 24.43
C SER A 122 -15.37 4.34 25.82
N SER A 123 -14.52 5.25 26.32
CA SER A 123 -14.78 5.95 27.58
C SER A 123 -15.89 7.01 27.49
N TYR A 124 -16.33 7.33 26.26
CA TYR A 124 -17.46 8.20 25.96
C TYR A 124 -18.63 7.42 25.35
N PHE A 125 -18.34 6.54 24.38
CA PHE A 125 -19.33 5.81 23.57
C PHE A 125 -19.62 4.44 24.17
N ASN A 126 -20.11 4.41 25.41
CA ASN A 126 -20.38 3.23 26.25
C ASN A 126 -20.47 1.88 25.50
N HIS A 127 -21.53 1.68 24.71
CA HIS A 127 -21.79 0.44 23.97
C HIS A 127 -21.70 0.60 22.45
N TRP A 128 -21.24 1.77 21.96
CA TRP A 128 -21.20 2.13 20.54
C TRP A 128 -22.52 1.90 19.79
N ASN A 129 -23.66 2.01 20.48
CA ASN A 129 -24.95 1.71 19.89
C ASN A 129 -25.66 2.99 19.45
N TYR A 130 -25.79 3.18 18.13
CA TYR A 130 -26.42 4.38 17.56
C TYR A 130 -27.93 4.49 17.85
N ASN A 131 -28.59 3.38 18.25
CA ASN A 131 -29.98 3.43 18.68
C ASN A 131 -30.12 4.01 20.11
N ASN A 132 -29.06 3.94 20.90
CA ASN A 132 -28.98 4.51 22.24
C ASN A 132 -28.38 5.92 22.21
N ASP A 133 -28.38 6.60 23.35
CA ASP A 133 -27.80 7.93 23.52
C ASP A 133 -26.27 7.94 23.66
N ASP A 134 -25.60 6.86 23.27
CA ASP A 134 -24.15 6.67 23.40
C ASP A 134 -23.33 7.77 22.70
N PHE A 135 -23.85 8.36 21.61
CA PHE A 135 -23.16 9.41 20.85
C PHE A 135 -23.62 10.83 21.18
N LYS A 136 -24.69 10.99 21.98
CA LYS A 136 -25.23 12.30 22.37
C LYS A 136 -24.20 13.14 23.13
N ILE A 137 -23.29 12.48 23.83
CA ILE A 137 -22.17 13.09 24.54
C ILE A 137 -21.34 14.05 23.67
N VAL A 138 -21.23 13.82 22.36
CA VAL A 138 -20.51 14.72 21.45
C VAL A 138 -21.20 16.09 21.39
N SER A 139 -22.51 16.10 21.16
CA SER A 139 -23.31 17.32 21.11
C SER A 139 -23.32 18.03 22.47
N GLU A 140 -23.47 17.28 23.57
CA GLU A 140 -23.42 17.81 24.94
C GLU A 140 -22.07 18.47 25.27
N LYS A 141 -20.96 17.91 24.79
CA LYS A 141 -19.63 18.50 24.97
C LYS A 141 -19.46 19.78 24.15
N ILE A 142 -20.02 19.84 22.94
CA ILE A 142 -20.01 21.05 22.11
C ILE A 142 -20.87 22.15 22.73
N VAL A 143 -22.05 21.83 23.29
CA VAL A 143 -22.89 22.79 24.05
C VAL A 143 -22.09 23.45 25.17
N ASN A 144 -21.31 22.66 25.90
CA ASN A 144 -20.56 23.14 27.06
C ASN A 144 -19.23 23.80 26.70
N ALA A 145 -18.74 23.65 25.46
CA ALA A 145 -17.47 24.22 25.02
C ALA A 145 -17.55 25.75 24.82
N ASN A 146 -16.41 26.42 24.88
CA ASN A 146 -16.27 27.81 24.43
C ASN A 146 -15.16 28.01 23.38
N LEU A 147 -14.37 26.97 23.12
CA LEU A 147 -13.40 26.88 22.04
C LEU A 147 -13.62 25.57 21.27
N LEU A 148 -13.77 25.67 19.95
CA LEU A 148 -13.81 24.53 19.03
C LEU A 148 -12.76 24.69 17.92
N THR A 149 -11.93 23.67 17.72
CA THR A 149 -11.12 23.55 16.51
C THR A 149 -11.66 22.48 15.59
N ILE A 150 -11.69 22.76 14.29
CA ILE A 150 -12.18 21.83 13.25
C ILE A 150 -11.10 21.62 12.19
N SER A 151 -10.72 20.37 11.93
CA SER A 151 -10.01 19.97 10.70
C SER A 151 -10.79 18.83 10.04
N LEU A 152 -11.62 19.18 9.05
CA LEU A 152 -12.43 18.23 8.29
C LEU A 152 -12.27 18.43 6.79
N GLY A 153 -12.24 17.33 6.05
CA GLY A 153 -12.34 17.31 4.59
C GLY A 153 -11.30 16.48 3.88
N LEU A 154 -10.21 16.13 4.56
CA LEU A 154 -9.12 15.39 3.96
C LEU A 154 -9.56 14.01 3.50
N ASP A 155 -10.21 13.25 4.38
CA ASP A 155 -10.68 11.90 4.06
C ASP A 155 -11.73 11.93 2.94
N GLU A 156 -12.69 12.85 2.99
CA GLU A 156 -13.77 12.96 1.99
C GLU A 156 -13.23 13.29 0.59
N LEU A 157 -12.27 14.21 0.46
CA LEU A 157 -11.66 14.52 -0.83
C LEU A 157 -10.67 13.43 -1.29
N PHE A 158 -9.89 12.85 -0.38
CA PHE A 158 -8.96 11.75 -0.71
C PHE A 158 -9.70 10.52 -1.24
N PHE A 159 -10.83 10.14 -0.63
CA PHE A 159 -11.64 9.03 -1.11
C PHE A 159 -12.40 9.32 -2.41
N ASN A 160 -12.48 10.57 -2.85
CA ASN A 160 -13.14 10.98 -4.09
C ASN A 160 -12.16 11.27 -5.24
N ILE A 161 -10.86 10.97 -5.12
CA ILE A 161 -9.91 11.11 -6.23
C ILE A 161 -10.42 10.38 -7.50
N PRO A 162 -10.44 11.03 -8.68
CA PRO A 162 -11.01 10.47 -9.91
C PRO A 162 -10.08 9.43 -10.57
N LEU A 163 -9.91 8.27 -9.91
CA LEU A 163 -9.00 7.20 -10.34
C LEU A 163 -9.21 6.73 -11.79
N LYS A 164 -10.46 6.79 -12.29
CA LYS A 164 -10.79 6.45 -13.68
C LYS A 164 -10.11 7.42 -14.66
N LEU A 165 -10.20 8.72 -14.42
CA LEU A 165 -9.57 9.75 -15.26
C LEU A 165 -8.05 9.67 -15.17
N ILE A 166 -7.50 9.48 -13.97
CA ILE A 166 -6.05 9.29 -13.76
C ILE A 166 -5.54 8.06 -14.53
N ASN A 167 -6.31 6.97 -14.55
CA ASN A 167 -5.97 5.79 -15.32
C ASN A 167 -6.07 6.00 -16.83
N ASN A 168 -7.06 6.78 -17.30
CA ASN A 168 -7.14 7.18 -18.71
C ASN A 168 -5.93 8.03 -19.11
N PHE A 169 -5.56 9.01 -18.28
CA PHE A 169 -4.36 9.82 -18.47
C PHE A 169 -3.10 8.96 -18.60
N LYS A 170 -2.94 7.95 -17.74
CA LYS A 170 -1.80 7.02 -17.79
C LYS A 170 -1.73 6.23 -19.11
N LYS A 171 -2.88 5.82 -19.65
CA LYS A 171 -2.98 4.97 -20.84
C LYS A 171 -2.87 5.74 -22.15
N GLU A 172 -3.25 7.02 -22.14
CA GLU A 172 -3.18 7.86 -23.31
C GLU A 172 -1.73 8.09 -23.74
N GLU A 173 -1.49 8.18 -25.05
CA GLU A 173 -0.17 8.47 -25.61
C GLU A 173 -0.16 9.87 -26.25
N ASP A 174 -1.30 10.33 -26.76
CA ASP A 174 -1.46 11.64 -27.38
C ASP A 174 -1.42 12.77 -26.33
N LEU A 175 -0.50 13.72 -26.52
CA LEU A 175 -0.28 14.82 -25.56
C LEU A 175 -1.47 15.78 -25.47
N ALA A 176 -2.19 16.04 -26.57
CA ALA A 176 -3.34 16.94 -26.55
C ALA A 176 -4.53 16.30 -25.82
N LYS A 177 -4.77 15.01 -26.03
CA LYS A 177 -5.77 14.25 -25.26
C LYS A 177 -5.41 14.16 -23.77
N LYS A 178 -4.13 13.98 -23.43
CA LYS A 178 -3.68 14.04 -22.03
C LYS A 178 -4.00 15.38 -21.37
N ALA A 179 -3.80 16.49 -22.10
CA ALA A 179 -4.15 17.82 -21.59
C ALA A 179 -5.66 17.95 -21.32
N LEU A 180 -6.51 17.45 -22.22
CA LEU A 180 -7.97 17.42 -22.00
C LEU A 180 -8.36 16.58 -20.77
N ILE A 181 -7.73 15.41 -20.57
CA ILE A 181 -8.01 14.58 -19.39
C ILE A 181 -7.57 15.30 -18.10
N ILE A 182 -6.47 16.07 -18.14
CA ILE A 182 -6.05 16.92 -17.01
C ILE A 182 -7.13 17.97 -16.69
N GLU A 183 -7.70 18.62 -17.71
CA GLU A 183 -8.80 19.58 -17.54
C GLU A 183 -10.03 18.92 -16.92
N GLU A 184 -10.41 17.72 -17.38
CA GLU A 184 -11.51 16.93 -16.80
C GLU A 184 -11.25 16.58 -15.32
N ILE A 185 -10.01 16.22 -14.97
CA ILE A 185 -9.62 15.94 -13.58
C ILE A 185 -9.79 17.21 -12.73
N ASN A 186 -9.30 18.36 -13.21
CA ASN A 186 -9.41 19.64 -12.50
C ASN A 186 -10.87 20.05 -12.30
N GLU A 187 -11.71 19.90 -13.33
CA GLU A 187 -13.15 20.18 -13.24
C GLU A 187 -13.84 19.25 -12.22
N TYR A 188 -13.50 17.96 -12.22
CA TYR A 188 -14.02 17.01 -11.24
C TYR A 188 -13.65 17.41 -9.80
N ILE A 189 -12.40 17.79 -9.56
CA ILE A 189 -11.92 18.23 -8.25
C ILE A 189 -12.68 19.49 -7.82
N LYS A 190 -12.81 20.47 -8.72
CA LYS A 190 -13.54 21.73 -8.45
C LYS A 190 -15.01 21.49 -8.11
N ASN A 191 -15.69 20.61 -8.87
CA ASN A 191 -17.09 20.27 -8.60
C ASN A 191 -17.24 19.55 -7.24
N THR A 192 -16.31 18.64 -6.92
CA THR A 192 -16.28 17.97 -5.62
C THR A 192 -16.04 18.96 -4.48
N ALA A 193 -15.14 19.93 -4.66
CA ALA A 193 -14.86 20.99 -3.70
C ALA A 193 -16.08 21.90 -3.43
N ASN A 194 -16.86 22.22 -4.46
CA ASN A 194 -18.11 23.00 -4.31
C ASN A 194 -19.15 22.25 -3.45
N VAL A 195 -19.39 20.97 -3.73
CA VAL A 195 -20.30 20.14 -2.93
C VAL A 195 -19.80 20.02 -1.48
N PHE A 196 -18.50 19.86 -1.32
CA PHE A 196 -17.86 19.81 -0.01
C PHE A 196 -18.05 21.12 0.77
N GLN A 197 -17.90 22.27 0.12
CA GLN A 197 -18.12 23.59 0.71
C GLN A 197 -19.54 23.75 1.27
N GLU A 198 -20.57 23.35 0.52
CA GLU A 198 -21.97 23.44 0.97
C GLU A 198 -22.24 22.58 2.21
N LYS A 199 -21.73 21.35 2.23
CA LYS A 199 -21.84 20.47 3.41
C LYS A 199 -21.14 21.07 4.62
N TYR A 200 -20.01 21.73 4.42
CA TYR A 200 -19.24 22.29 5.52
C TYR A 200 -19.96 23.50 6.11
N ILE A 201 -20.54 24.36 5.26
CA ILE A 201 -21.41 25.46 5.70
C ILE A 201 -22.55 24.93 6.57
N ASN A 202 -23.23 23.86 6.14
CA ASN A 202 -24.32 23.24 6.90
C ASN A 202 -23.84 22.71 8.26
N LEU A 203 -22.67 22.06 8.31
CA LEU A 203 -22.09 21.61 9.56
C LEU A 203 -21.83 22.78 10.53
N ILE A 204 -21.25 23.89 10.06
CA ILE A 204 -21.00 25.06 10.91
C ILE A 204 -22.31 25.65 11.44
N TYR A 205 -23.37 25.70 10.62
CA TYR A 205 -24.69 26.14 11.08
C TYR A 205 -25.30 25.21 12.12
N SER A 206 -25.17 23.89 11.96
CA SER A 206 -25.60 22.91 12.97
C SER A 206 -24.83 23.04 14.29
N ILE A 207 -23.54 23.36 14.24
CA ILE A 207 -22.76 23.63 15.46
C ILE A 207 -23.26 24.91 16.14
N LYS A 208 -23.46 25.99 15.38
CA LYS A 208 -23.93 27.28 15.91
C LYS A 208 -25.36 27.22 16.45
N SER A 209 -26.21 26.36 15.91
CA SER A 209 -27.58 26.18 16.43
C SER A 209 -27.60 25.54 17.81
N VAL A 210 -26.64 24.66 18.08
CA VAL A 210 -26.48 23.99 19.38
C VAL A 210 -25.68 24.85 20.37
N ASN A 211 -24.70 25.63 19.90
CA ASN A 211 -23.95 26.59 20.72
C ASN A 211 -23.63 27.89 19.95
N PRO A 212 -24.45 28.94 20.09
CA PRO A 212 -24.28 30.19 19.34
C PRO A 212 -23.08 31.05 19.81
N ASN A 213 -22.54 30.78 21.00
CA ASN A 213 -21.44 31.55 21.60
C ASN A 213 -20.06 30.89 21.42
N LEU A 214 -20.00 29.76 20.72
CA LEU A 214 -18.78 28.98 20.53
C LEU A 214 -17.78 29.71 19.64
N ASN A 215 -16.53 29.84 20.10
CA ASN A 215 -15.46 30.34 19.24
C ASN A 215 -14.95 29.19 18.37
N ILE A 216 -15.36 29.20 17.10
CA ILE A 216 -15.00 28.17 16.12
C ILE A 216 -13.78 28.62 15.33
N TYR A 217 -12.77 27.75 15.25
CA TYR A 217 -11.56 27.90 14.45
C TYR A 217 -11.39 26.70 13.51
N ILE A 218 -11.51 26.95 12.21
CA ILE A 218 -11.16 25.98 11.19
C ILE A 218 -9.64 26.04 10.99
N VAL A 219 -8.97 24.90 11.11
CA VAL A 219 -7.50 24.78 11.05
C VAL A 219 -7.10 24.19 9.70
N SER A 220 -6.05 24.75 9.09
CA SER A 220 -5.52 24.26 7.80
C SER A 220 -4.89 22.87 7.89
N TYR A 221 -4.81 22.21 6.74
CA TYR A 221 -4.03 21.00 6.54
C TYR A 221 -2.62 21.30 6.01
N PRO A 222 -1.61 20.56 6.46
CA PRO A 222 -0.27 20.62 5.88
C PRO A 222 -0.18 19.78 4.59
N HIS A 223 0.85 20.04 3.79
CA HIS A 223 1.16 19.20 2.64
C HIS A 223 1.53 17.76 3.09
N MET A 224 1.00 16.78 2.36
CA MET A 224 1.22 15.35 2.62
C MET A 224 2.20 14.73 1.64
N LEU A 225 2.68 13.50 1.95
CA LEU A 225 3.54 12.70 1.06
C LEU A 225 4.79 13.48 0.60
N ILE A 226 5.40 14.20 1.52
CA ILE A 226 6.49 15.17 1.29
C ILE A 226 7.68 14.61 0.50
N TYR A 227 8.05 13.34 0.72
CA TYR A 227 9.14 12.69 -0.02
C TYR A 227 8.74 12.26 -1.44
N LEU A 228 7.44 12.09 -1.70
CA LEU A 228 6.91 11.59 -2.96
C LEU A 228 6.25 12.69 -3.81
N ASP A 229 6.12 13.91 -3.30
CA ASP A 229 5.45 15.02 -3.99
C ASP A 229 5.95 15.22 -5.43
N GLU A 230 7.27 15.25 -5.63
CA GLU A 230 7.87 15.39 -6.96
C GLU A 230 7.54 14.21 -7.88
N MET A 231 7.42 12.99 -7.33
CA MET A 231 6.99 11.83 -8.11
C MET A 231 5.57 12.02 -8.64
N PHE A 232 4.66 12.55 -7.81
CA PHE A 232 3.29 12.84 -8.22
C PHE A 232 3.21 14.01 -9.20
N GLN A 233 4.00 15.06 -9.00
CA GLN A 233 4.08 16.18 -9.94
C GLN A 233 4.57 15.73 -11.31
N ASN A 234 5.66 14.95 -11.35
CA ASN A 234 6.22 14.41 -12.59
C ASN A 234 5.25 13.47 -13.32
N PHE A 235 4.34 12.82 -12.60
CA PHE A 235 3.33 11.97 -13.22
C PHE A 235 2.38 12.78 -14.12
N PHE A 236 1.97 13.98 -13.71
CA PHE A 236 1.03 14.82 -14.48
C PHE A 236 1.70 15.90 -15.35
N THR A 237 3.02 16.07 -15.23
CA THR A 237 3.75 17.11 -15.97
C THR A 237 3.78 16.80 -17.47
N LEU A 238 3.34 17.75 -18.28
CA LEU A 238 3.46 17.73 -19.74
C LEU A 238 4.34 18.92 -20.14
N GLU A 239 5.49 18.70 -20.78
CA GLU A 239 6.49 19.76 -21.07
C GLU A 239 5.94 21.00 -21.80
N LYS A 240 4.81 20.86 -22.52
CA LYS A 240 4.13 21.95 -23.24
C LYS A 240 2.86 22.47 -22.55
N TYR A 241 2.39 21.83 -21.50
CA TYR A 241 1.18 22.21 -20.76
C TYR A 241 1.53 22.28 -19.28
N SER A 242 1.63 23.49 -18.74
CA SER A 242 1.78 23.70 -17.31
C SER A 242 0.54 23.16 -16.59
N SER A 243 0.59 21.94 -16.10
CA SER A 243 -0.43 21.40 -15.21
C SER A 243 0.06 21.53 -13.76
N GLU A 244 -0.80 22.06 -12.89
CA GLU A 244 -0.52 22.21 -11.46
C GLU A 244 -0.99 20.98 -10.65
N LEU A 245 -1.46 19.92 -11.31
CA LEU A 245 -1.98 18.71 -10.66
C LEU A 245 -0.87 18.03 -9.85
N SER A 246 -1.04 18.10 -8.54
CA SER A 246 -0.13 17.56 -7.53
C SER A 246 -0.91 17.29 -6.25
N ILE A 247 -0.35 16.50 -5.34
CA ILE A 247 -0.95 16.29 -4.01
C ILE A 247 -1.14 17.63 -3.27
N LYS A 248 -0.20 18.56 -3.45
CA LYS A 248 -0.31 19.93 -2.93
C LYS A 248 -1.56 20.63 -3.42
N ALA A 249 -1.90 20.53 -4.71
CA ALA A 249 -3.10 21.16 -5.26
C ALA A 249 -4.38 20.63 -4.59
N PHE A 250 -4.45 19.32 -4.27
CA PHE A 250 -5.57 18.75 -3.52
C PHE A 250 -5.67 19.33 -2.09
N ILE A 251 -4.55 19.42 -1.37
CA ILE A 251 -4.52 20.01 -0.02
C ILE A 251 -4.88 21.49 -0.05
N ASN A 252 -4.36 22.25 -1.01
CA ASN A 252 -4.68 23.66 -1.19
C ASN A 252 -6.16 23.87 -1.46
N THR A 253 -6.77 23.01 -2.29
CA THR A 253 -8.22 23.03 -2.52
C THR A 253 -9.02 22.86 -1.22
N ILE A 254 -8.61 21.93 -0.34
CA ILE A 254 -9.27 21.74 0.97
C ILE A 254 -9.13 23.01 1.83
N ASN A 255 -7.92 23.57 1.89
CA ASN A 255 -7.64 24.77 2.67
C ASN A 255 -8.40 25.99 2.16
N ASP A 256 -8.54 26.14 0.85
CA ASP A 256 -9.32 27.20 0.22
C ASP A 256 -10.82 27.05 0.51
N VAL A 257 -11.36 25.84 0.45
CA VAL A 257 -12.75 25.58 0.87
C VAL A 257 -12.94 25.94 2.33
N ALA A 258 -12.07 25.46 3.22
CA ALA A 258 -12.13 25.75 4.66
C ALA A 258 -12.11 27.27 4.94
N LYS A 259 -11.27 28.01 4.22
CA LYS A 259 -11.16 29.47 4.30
C LYS A 259 -12.43 30.17 3.81
N ASN A 260 -13.01 29.74 2.70
CA ASN A 260 -14.26 30.27 2.16
C ASN A 260 -15.44 30.01 3.10
N VAL A 261 -15.54 28.80 3.65
CA VAL A 261 -16.56 28.42 4.65
C VAL A 261 -16.45 29.33 5.87
N ALA A 262 -15.23 29.60 6.35
CA ALA A 262 -15.04 30.48 7.50
C ALA A 262 -15.59 31.89 7.27
N GLN A 263 -15.35 32.46 6.08
CA GLN A 263 -15.89 33.77 5.71
C GLN A 263 -17.42 33.76 5.62
N VAL A 264 -18.00 32.80 4.87
CA VAL A 264 -19.46 32.70 4.66
C VAL A 264 -20.20 32.49 5.98
N CYS A 265 -19.65 31.66 6.87
CA CYS A 265 -20.27 31.35 8.14
C CYS A 265 -19.91 32.33 9.24
N ASN A 266 -19.08 33.35 9.00
CA ASN A 266 -18.56 34.27 10.02
C ASN A 266 -17.96 33.50 11.22
N VAL A 267 -16.99 32.64 10.93
CA VAL A 267 -16.13 31.93 11.91
C VAL A 267 -14.67 32.15 11.55
N ASN A 268 -13.75 31.65 12.38
CA ASN A 268 -12.33 31.88 12.17
C ASN A 268 -11.72 30.77 11.31
N TYR A 269 -10.76 31.13 10.47
CA TYR A 269 -9.83 30.22 9.79
C TYR A 269 -8.40 30.60 10.17
N ILE A 270 -7.59 29.61 10.53
CA ILE A 270 -6.17 29.78 10.85
C ILE A 270 -5.35 28.83 9.99
N ASP A 271 -4.37 29.39 9.29
CA ASP A 271 -3.32 28.60 8.65
C ASP A 271 -2.26 28.23 9.68
N ALA A 272 -2.35 27.02 10.25
CA ALA A 272 -1.43 26.54 11.27
C ALA A 272 -0.29 25.66 10.70
N CYS A 273 -0.11 25.64 9.38
CA CYS A 273 0.77 24.69 8.70
C CYS A 273 1.87 25.38 7.90
N ASP A 274 3.00 25.67 8.54
CA ASP A 274 4.21 26.17 7.88
C ASP A 274 4.84 25.07 6.99
N ASN A 275 4.40 25.01 5.73
CA ASN A 275 4.88 24.00 4.79
C ASN A 275 6.39 24.12 4.53
N ASP A 276 6.97 25.32 4.53
CA ASP A 276 8.41 25.51 4.33
C ASP A 276 9.21 24.88 5.48
N PHE A 277 8.71 25.03 6.71
CA PHE A 277 9.29 24.35 7.87
C PHE A 277 9.21 22.83 7.70
N ILE A 278 8.04 22.33 7.31
CA ILE A 278 7.79 20.90 7.13
C ILE A 278 8.73 20.31 6.06
N TYR A 279 8.96 20.98 4.93
CA TYR A 279 9.91 20.52 3.91
C TYR A 279 11.36 20.57 4.41
N LYS A 280 11.75 21.66 5.07
CA LYS A 280 13.10 21.84 5.62
C LYS A 280 13.43 20.79 6.70
N HIS A 281 12.43 20.40 7.49
CA HIS A 281 12.54 19.46 8.60
C HIS A 281 11.78 18.16 8.34
N LYS A 282 11.70 17.71 7.09
CA LYS A 282 10.92 16.52 6.70
C LYS A 282 11.27 15.26 7.47
N ASP A 283 12.54 15.03 7.82
CA ASP A 283 12.97 13.86 8.60
C ASP A 283 12.40 13.87 10.04
N LEU A 284 12.14 15.06 10.57
CA LEU A 284 11.51 15.26 11.87
C LEU A 284 9.98 15.12 11.77
N CYS A 285 9.38 15.77 10.78
CA CYS A 285 7.92 15.86 10.59
C CYS A 285 7.30 14.61 9.92
N SER A 286 8.12 13.80 9.25
CA SER A 286 7.72 12.61 8.48
C SER A 286 8.81 11.54 8.55
N SER A 287 8.72 10.61 9.50
CA SER A 287 9.79 9.64 9.77
C SER A 287 9.97 8.49 8.76
N ASN A 288 9.24 8.52 7.63
CA ASN A 288 9.25 7.46 6.62
C ASN A 288 8.86 8.06 5.26
N ILE A 289 9.49 7.59 4.19
CA ILE A 289 9.28 8.09 2.82
C ILE A 289 7.82 8.00 2.35
N PHE A 290 7.13 6.93 2.71
CA PHE A 290 5.72 6.70 2.35
C PHE A 290 4.70 7.37 3.30
N ASN A 291 5.17 8.23 4.21
CA ASN A 291 4.32 8.73 5.27
C ASN A 291 3.31 9.77 4.74
N VAL A 292 2.03 9.54 5.00
CA VAL A 292 0.93 10.43 4.63
C VAL A 292 0.69 11.49 5.71
N PHE A 293 0.83 11.11 6.98
CA PHE A 293 0.53 11.95 8.14
C PHE A 293 1.80 12.37 8.87
N HIS A 294 1.73 13.39 9.71
CA HIS A 294 2.89 13.84 10.45
C HIS A 294 3.23 12.95 11.65
N THR A 295 4.48 13.08 12.08
CA THR A 295 4.92 12.58 13.39
C THR A 295 4.36 13.48 14.50
N GLU A 296 4.51 13.03 15.74
CA GLU A 296 4.26 13.81 16.95
C GLU A 296 4.95 15.20 16.91
N LYS A 297 6.13 15.30 16.30
CA LYS A 297 6.87 16.56 16.15
C LYS A 297 6.22 17.51 15.14
N GLY A 298 5.72 16.99 14.02
CA GLY A 298 4.94 17.81 13.08
C GLY A 298 3.64 18.32 13.71
N TYR A 299 2.90 17.45 14.41
CA TYR A 299 1.71 17.87 15.15
C TYR A 299 2.01 18.90 16.25
N LYS A 300 3.14 18.75 16.94
CA LYS A 300 3.62 19.72 17.93
C LYS A 300 3.89 21.07 17.29
N LYS A 301 4.62 21.14 16.17
CA LYS A 301 4.85 22.40 15.42
C LYS A 301 3.53 23.10 15.08
N ILE A 302 2.58 22.36 14.50
CA ILE A 302 1.26 22.91 14.11
C ILE A 302 0.54 23.50 15.33
N ALA A 303 0.61 22.82 16.48
CA ALA A 303 0.02 23.33 17.71
C ALA A 303 0.73 24.58 18.28
N LEU A 304 2.06 24.64 18.22
CA LEU A 304 2.82 25.83 18.62
C LEU A 304 2.46 27.03 17.74
N ASP A 305 2.37 26.83 16.43
CA ASP A 305 1.96 27.87 15.47
C ASP A 305 0.53 28.32 15.73
N LEU A 306 -0.39 27.37 15.91
CA LEU A 306 -1.79 27.66 16.20
C LEU A 306 -1.95 28.45 17.49
N TYR A 307 -1.28 28.07 18.57
CA TYR A 307 -1.32 28.82 19.83
C TYR A 307 -0.73 30.23 19.67
N THR A 308 0.40 30.35 18.97
CA THR A 308 1.06 31.64 18.70
C THR A 308 0.14 32.54 17.90
N LYS A 309 -0.47 32.05 16.82
CA LYS A 309 -1.44 32.79 16.01
C LYS A 309 -2.65 33.22 16.84
N LEU A 310 -3.20 32.33 17.67
CA LEU A 310 -4.31 32.65 18.59
C LEU A 310 -3.95 33.70 19.66
N SER A 311 -2.67 33.93 19.92
CA SER A 311 -2.16 34.88 20.92
C SER A 311 -1.53 36.12 20.28
N LEU A 312 -1.54 36.22 18.95
CA LEU A 312 -0.72 37.18 18.21
C LEU A 312 -1.27 38.60 18.29
N ASN A 313 -0.39 39.58 18.55
CA ASN A 313 -0.70 40.99 18.29
C ASN A 313 -0.50 41.27 16.79
N LYS A 314 -1.62 41.32 16.06
CA LYS A 314 -1.65 41.45 14.60
C LYS A 314 -1.11 42.78 14.08
N ASP A 315 -1.29 43.86 14.83
CA ASP A 315 -0.80 45.18 14.42
C ASP A 315 0.73 45.26 14.50
N LYS A 316 1.31 44.55 15.48
CA LYS A 316 2.76 44.55 15.71
C LYS A 316 3.51 43.54 14.83
N ILE A 317 2.90 42.40 14.47
CA ILE A 317 3.63 41.31 13.81
C ILE A 317 4.26 41.73 12.47
N VAL A 318 3.57 42.58 11.70
CA VAL A 318 4.06 43.13 10.42
C VAL A 318 5.37 43.91 10.59
N PHE A 319 5.55 44.57 11.74
CA PHE A 319 6.81 45.25 12.09
C PHE A 319 7.82 44.29 12.71
N ASN A 320 7.39 43.36 13.58
CA ASN A 320 8.28 42.40 14.23
C ASN A 320 9.02 41.53 13.20
N ILE A 321 8.34 41.05 12.15
CA ILE A 321 8.95 40.21 11.11
C ILE A 321 10.02 40.96 10.30
N LYS A 322 9.98 42.31 10.27
CA LYS A 322 11.04 43.12 9.64
C LYS A 322 12.27 43.31 10.52
N ASN A 323 12.20 42.99 11.81
CA ASN A 323 13.35 43.02 12.71
C ASN A 323 14.25 41.79 12.43
N PRO A 324 15.53 41.98 12.05
CA PRO A 324 16.40 40.86 11.65
C PRO A 324 16.63 39.81 12.75
N GLU A 325 16.80 40.24 14.00
CA GLU A 325 17.08 39.35 15.13
C GLU A 325 15.87 38.44 15.43
N PHE A 326 14.68 39.03 15.46
CA PHE A 326 13.43 38.28 15.62
C PHE A 326 13.18 37.35 14.43
N ALA A 327 13.32 37.86 13.20
CA ALA A 327 13.05 37.10 12.00
C ALA A 327 13.99 35.90 11.86
N GLN A 328 15.30 36.08 12.05
CA GLN A 328 16.28 34.99 11.98
C GLN A 328 16.05 33.92 13.04
N SER A 329 15.55 34.30 14.22
CA SER A 329 15.30 33.37 15.32
C SER A 329 14.03 32.55 15.14
N TYR A 330 12.96 33.16 14.61
CA TYR A 330 11.61 32.59 14.67
C TYR A 330 10.88 32.43 13.34
N ILE A 331 11.27 33.17 12.30
CA ILE A 331 10.48 33.32 11.07
C ILE A 331 11.23 32.69 9.90
N LEU A 332 10.72 31.55 9.41
CA LEU A 332 11.22 30.93 8.19
C LEU A 332 10.60 31.57 6.94
N ASN A 333 9.27 31.72 6.94
CA ASN A 333 8.52 32.37 5.88
C ASN A 333 7.66 33.52 6.44
N PRO A 334 8.00 34.79 6.14
CA PRO A 334 7.20 35.95 6.53
C PRO A 334 5.74 35.90 6.09
N GLU A 335 5.46 35.44 4.86
CA GLU A 335 4.12 35.45 4.27
C GLU A 335 3.17 34.52 5.02
N TYR A 336 3.67 33.35 5.45
CA TYR A 336 2.92 32.38 6.25
C TYR A 336 2.32 32.98 7.54
N TRP A 337 3.00 33.96 8.16
CA TRP A 337 2.54 34.60 9.39
C TRP A 337 1.57 35.77 9.18
N ILE A 338 1.47 36.28 7.95
CA ILE A 338 0.67 37.47 7.64
C ILE A 338 -0.52 37.22 6.71
N ASN A 339 -0.48 36.14 5.91
CA ASN A 339 -1.47 35.86 4.85
C ASN A 339 -2.91 35.61 5.37
N ASP A 340 -3.04 35.13 6.60
CA ASP A 340 -4.31 34.73 7.21
C ASP A 340 -4.78 35.68 8.33
N LEU A 341 -4.08 36.80 8.57
CA LEU A 341 -4.40 37.72 9.66
C LEU A 341 -5.83 38.26 9.64
N ASN A 342 -6.48 38.37 8.47
CA ASN A 342 -7.85 38.85 8.37
C ASN A 342 -8.92 37.76 8.56
N TYR A 343 -8.51 36.50 8.71
CA TYR A 343 -9.41 35.36 8.73
C TYR A 343 -9.69 34.81 10.13
N TYR A 344 -9.08 35.38 11.17
CA TYR A 344 -9.33 34.96 12.53
C TYR A 344 -9.30 36.13 13.51
N THR A 345 -9.79 35.92 14.73
CA THR A 345 -9.61 36.84 15.86
C THR A 345 -8.66 36.20 16.87
N PRO A 346 -7.64 36.90 17.41
CA PRO A 346 -6.84 36.37 18.51
C PRO A 346 -7.73 36.10 19.73
N LEU A 347 -7.57 34.93 20.34
CA LEU A 347 -8.30 34.48 21.51
C LEU A 347 -7.60 34.90 22.81
N PHE A 348 -6.28 34.76 22.86
CA PHE A 348 -5.49 34.99 24.06
C PHE A 348 -4.84 36.37 24.01
N LYS A 349 -4.79 37.04 25.17
CA LYS A 349 -4.12 38.34 25.27
C LYS A 349 -2.62 38.16 25.40
N ASN A 350 -1.88 38.92 24.59
CA ASN A 350 -0.44 39.03 24.66
C ASN A 350 0.00 40.50 24.62
N ASN A 351 1.06 40.83 25.36
CA ASN A 351 1.64 42.18 25.41
C ASN A 351 2.76 42.38 24.37
N SER A 352 3.55 41.34 24.10
CA SER A 352 4.73 41.39 23.24
C SER A 352 4.85 40.13 22.37
N ASN A 353 4.88 40.29 21.06
CA ASN A 353 5.07 39.15 20.15
C ASN A 353 6.43 38.48 20.38
N VAL A 354 7.48 39.25 20.70
CA VAL A 354 8.81 38.68 20.98
C VAL A 354 8.77 37.76 22.20
N GLU A 355 8.13 38.19 23.29
CA GLU A 355 7.99 37.37 24.51
C GLU A 355 7.11 36.13 24.28
N LEU A 356 6.06 36.27 23.46
CA LEU A 356 5.20 35.15 23.08
C LEU A 356 5.97 34.09 22.29
N PHE A 357 6.71 34.50 21.27
CA PHE A 357 7.51 33.55 20.48
C PHE A 357 8.58 32.88 21.34
N PHE A 358 9.26 33.64 22.20
CA PHE A 358 10.22 33.07 23.13
C PHE A 358 9.59 32.08 24.11
N SER A 359 8.40 32.37 24.66
CA SER A 359 7.74 31.46 25.60
C SER A 359 7.25 30.17 24.94
N VAL A 360 6.74 30.26 23.71
CA VAL A 360 6.18 29.13 22.97
C VAL A 360 7.27 28.28 22.31
N TYR A 361 8.25 28.89 21.65
CA TYR A 361 9.28 28.17 20.89
C TYR A 361 10.60 28.02 21.65
N GLY A 362 10.87 28.84 22.67
CA GLY A 362 12.17 28.90 23.34
C GLY A 362 13.12 29.87 22.66
N CYS A 363 14.43 29.59 22.67
CA CYS A 363 15.44 30.52 22.12
C CYS A 363 15.42 30.68 20.59
N ASN A 364 14.76 29.78 19.87
CA ASN A 364 14.54 29.84 18.42
C ASN A 364 13.35 28.96 18.03
N LEU A 365 12.92 29.01 16.76
CA LEU A 365 11.75 28.29 16.25
C LEU A 365 11.78 26.77 16.49
N ASN A 366 12.95 26.15 16.68
CA ASN A 366 13.09 24.71 16.81
C ASN A 366 13.16 24.21 18.25
N TYR A 367 13.49 25.07 19.22
CA TYR A 367 13.97 24.62 20.53
C TYR A 367 12.94 23.76 21.27
N ASN A 368 11.72 24.27 21.49
CA ASN A 368 10.66 23.51 22.17
C ASN A 368 10.05 22.39 21.32
N ILE A 369 10.28 22.39 20.00
CA ILE A 369 9.87 21.27 19.14
C ILE A 369 10.73 20.04 19.48
N PHE A 370 12.04 20.24 19.67
CA PHE A 370 12.97 19.15 19.97
C PHE A 370 12.88 18.63 21.40
N ILE A 371 12.41 19.44 22.36
CA ILE A 371 12.16 18.95 23.72
C ILE A 371 10.96 18.00 23.68
N ASP A 372 11.11 16.77 24.17
CA ASP A 372 10.00 15.83 24.28
C ASP A 372 9.10 16.18 25.46
N SER A 373 7.77 16.13 25.26
CA SER A 373 6.80 16.11 26.35
C SER A 373 6.74 14.74 27.04
N ASP A 374 6.18 14.68 28.24
CA ASP A 374 6.06 13.43 29.01
C ASP A 374 5.37 12.31 28.21
N ASP A 375 4.34 12.64 27.43
CA ASP A 375 3.68 11.67 26.55
C ASP A 375 4.57 11.23 25.38
N GLU A 376 5.34 12.15 24.78
CA GLU A 376 6.31 11.79 23.73
C GLU A 376 7.34 10.79 24.29
N ILE A 377 7.88 11.05 25.48
CA ILE A 377 8.82 10.16 26.18
C ILE A 377 8.17 8.81 26.48
N LYS A 378 6.96 8.82 27.06
CA LYS A 378 6.20 7.62 27.45
C LYS A 378 5.97 6.70 26.26
N TYR A 379 5.59 7.25 25.11
CA TYR A 379 5.24 6.48 23.92
C TYR A 379 6.43 6.23 22.98
N ASN A 380 7.61 6.80 23.21
CA ASN A 380 8.77 6.61 22.34
C ASN A 380 9.18 5.13 22.19
N SER A 381 9.11 4.36 23.27
CA SER A 381 9.52 2.94 23.33
C SER A 381 8.71 1.99 22.44
N ILE A 382 7.50 2.39 22.03
CA ILE A 382 6.58 1.56 21.22
C ILE A 382 6.53 2.00 19.76
N THR A 383 7.26 3.05 19.39
CA THR A 383 7.36 3.51 18.00
C THR A 383 7.98 2.44 17.10
N LYS A 384 7.56 2.44 15.83
CA LYS A 384 8.16 1.61 14.77
C LYS A 384 8.98 2.50 13.84
N PRO A 385 10.13 2.00 13.34
CA PRO A 385 10.94 2.73 12.36
C PRO A 385 10.34 2.71 10.94
N PHE A 386 9.22 2.02 10.74
CA PHE A 386 8.60 1.79 9.44
C PHE A 386 7.14 2.25 9.41
N TYR A 387 6.58 2.35 8.20
CA TYR A 387 5.18 2.69 7.93
C TYR A 387 4.19 1.65 8.49
N ASN A 388 3.86 1.73 9.79
CA ASN A 388 2.96 0.81 10.47
C ASN A 388 1.50 1.18 10.20
N ILE A 389 0.97 0.81 9.04
CA ILE A 389 -0.40 1.17 8.62
C ILE A 389 -1.39 0.00 8.63
N GLY A 390 -0.93 -1.23 8.89
CA GLY A 390 -1.73 -2.45 8.71
C GLY A 390 -3.06 -2.44 9.47
N TYR A 391 -3.09 -1.92 10.71
CA TYR A 391 -4.32 -1.85 11.51
C TYR A 391 -5.34 -0.86 10.96
N TYR A 392 -4.86 0.26 10.42
CA TYR A 392 -5.70 1.25 9.76
C TYR A 392 -6.30 0.67 8.47
N ILE A 393 -5.47 0.03 7.63
CA ILE A 393 -5.94 -0.66 6.43
C ILE A 393 -6.91 -1.77 6.77
N GLU A 394 -6.66 -2.53 7.84
CA GLU A 394 -7.55 -3.59 8.29
C GLU A 394 -8.95 -3.04 8.61
N ALA A 395 -9.03 -1.93 9.35
CA ALA A 395 -10.30 -1.29 9.67
C ALA A 395 -11.03 -0.77 8.42
N LEU A 396 -10.32 -0.09 7.53
CA LEU A 396 -10.89 0.40 6.26
C LEU A 396 -11.39 -0.73 5.37
N VAL A 397 -10.67 -1.85 5.28
CA VAL A 397 -11.04 -2.98 4.43
C VAL A 397 -12.24 -3.72 5.02
N LYS A 398 -12.28 -3.91 6.35
CA LYS A 398 -13.40 -4.60 7.01
C LYS A 398 -14.68 -3.80 6.94
N PHE A 399 -14.63 -2.52 7.29
CA PHE A 399 -15.83 -1.71 7.53
C PHE A 399 -16.02 -0.57 6.53
N GLY A 400 -14.96 -0.09 5.86
CA GLY A 400 -15.05 1.02 4.93
C GLY A 400 -16.04 0.80 3.78
N SER A 401 -16.55 1.92 3.24
CA SER A 401 -17.57 1.93 2.18
C SER A 401 -17.03 1.54 0.80
N LYS A 402 -15.70 1.52 0.62
CA LYS A 402 -15.09 1.18 -0.66
C LYS A 402 -15.22 -0.31 -0.97
N ASN A 403 -15.64 -0.60 -2.20
CA ASN A 403 -15.79 -1.96 -2.65
C ASN A 403 -14.41 -2.59 -2.96
N ILE A 404 -13.81 -3.24 -1.97
CA ILE A 404 -12.50 -3.92 -2.10
C ILE A 404 -12.45 -4.90 -3.28
N GLN A 405 -13.52 -5.66 -3.53
CA GLN A 405 -13.66 -6.47 -4.75
C GLN A 405 -13.38 -5.62 -5.99
N GLU A 406 -14.05 -4.47 -6.13
CA GLU A 406 -13.93 -3.64 -7.33
C GLU A 406 -12.50 -3.13 -7.51
N ILE A 407 -11.84 -2.75 -6.41
CA ILE A 407 -10.44 -2.31 -6.44
C ILE A 407 -9.52 -3.44 -6.93
N VAL A 408 -9.66 -4.64 -6.35
CA VAL A 408 -8.82 -5.79 -6.71
C VAL A 408 -9.11 -6.26 -8.14
N SER A 409 -10.38 -6.39 -8.52
CA SER A 409 -10.79 -6.79 -9.88
C SER A 409 -10.25 -5.81 -10.92
N LYS A 410 -10.43 -4.50 -10.72
CA LYS A 410 -9.89 -3.48 -11.64
C LYS A 410 -8.38 -3.51 -11.74
N ALA A 411 -7.67 -3.79 -10.65
CA ALA A 411 -6.21 -3.90 -10.68
C ALA A 411 -5.75 -5.09 -11.55
N ILE A 412 -6.43 -6.23 -11.45
CA ILE A 412 -6.16 -7.43 -12.25
C ILE A 412 -6.55 -7.16 -13.72
N GLU A 413 -7.75 -6.68 -13.98
CA GLU A 413 -8.22 -6.33 -15.32
C GLU A 413 -7.27 -5.33 -16.00
N HIS A 414 -6.82 -4.30 -15.28
CA HIS A 414 -5.86 -3.34 -15.82
C HIS A 414 -4.56 -4.01 -16.26
N LYS A 415 -4.00 -4.90 -15.43
CA LYS A 415 -2.76 -5.63 -15.73
C LYS A 415 -2.88 -6.50 -16.99
N PHE A 416 -4.06 -7.07 -17.24
CA PHE A 416 -4.33 -7.94 -18.39
C PHE A 416 -5.04 -7.25 -19.56
N SER A 417 -5.38 -5.96 -19.44
CA SER A 417 -6.12 -5.21 -20.47
C SER A 417 -5.37 -5.01 -21.79
N GLN A 418 -4.05 -5.22 -21.80
CA GLN A 418 -3.21 -5.17 -23.00
C GLN A 418 -2.99 -6.56 -23.63
N SER A 419 -3.60 -7.61 -23.09
CA SER A 419 -3.54 -8.94 -23.68
C SER A 419 -4.58 -9.10 -24.78
N ASP A 420 -4.14 -9.56 -25.94
CA ASP A 420 -5.04 -9.99 -27.02
C ASP A 420 -5.72 -11.33 -26.73
N ILE A 421 -5.25 -12.05 -25.70
CA ILE A 421 -5.75 -13.36 -25.28
C ILE A 421 -6.52 -13.21 -23.96
N GLN A 422 -7.74 -13.75 -23.94
CA GLN A 422 -8.50 -13.96 -22.71
C GLN A 422 -8.02 -15.24 -22.01
N TYR A 423 -7.70 -15.12 -20.72
CA TYR A 423 -7.17 -16.21 -19.92
C TYR A 423 -8.24 -16.76 -18.99
N GLN A 424 -8.56 -18.05 -19.11
CA GLN A 424 -9.56 -18.71 -18.27
C GLN A 424 -9.22 -18.58 -16.77
N SER A 425 -7.93 -18.66 -16.43
CA SER A 425 -7.46 -18.49 -15.05
C SER A 425 -7.77 -17.11 -14.49
N ILE A 426 -7.65 -16.07 -15.31
CA ILE A 426 -7.96 -14.69 -14.91
C ILE A 426 -9.46 -14.52 -14.75
N ASP A 427 -10.28 -15.09 -15.64
CA ASP A 427 -11.74 -15.07 -15.49
C ASP A 427 -12.19 -15.76 -14.19
N LEU A 428 -11.59 -16.91 -13.85
CA LEU A 428 -11.88 -17.62 -12.61
C LEU A 428 -11.39 -16.86 -11.37
N ILE A 429 -10.23 -16.20 -11.43
CA ILE A 429 -9.74 -15.33 -10.36
C ILE A 429 -10.68 -14.14 -10.16
N LEU A 430 -11.11 -13.48 -11.23
CA LEU A 430 -12.05 -12.36 -11.16
C LEU A 430 -13.41 -12.81 -10.61
N LYS A 431 -13.92 -13.98 -11.03
CA LYS A 431 -15.13 -14.59 -10.47
C LYS A 431 -14.98 -14.93 -8.99
N TYR A 432 -13.82 -15.42 -8.58
CA TYR A 432 -13.56 -15.73 -7.18
C TYR A 432 -13.53 -14.46 -6.31
N LEU A 433 -12.86 -13.42 -6.81
CA LEU A 433 -12.73 -12.12 -6.15
C LEU A 433 -13.99 -11.27 -6.28
N SER A 434 -14.97 -11.68 -7.10
CA SER A 434 -16.26 -10.99 -7.18
C SER A 434 -17.09 -11.14 -5.90
N ASN A 435 -16.67 -12.00 -4.98
CA ASN A 435 -17.23 -12.08 -3.64
C ASN A 435 -16.47 -11.13 -2.70
N GLN A 436 -17.18 -10.15 -2.15
CA GLN A 436 -16.59 -9.12 -1.29
C GLN A 436 -15.89 -9.69 -0.04
N THR A 437 -16.43 -10.73 0.59
CA THR A 437 -15.80 -11.38 1.76
C THR A 437 -14.46 -12.01 1.36
N ARG A 438 -14.44 -12.76 0.26
CA ARG A 438 -13.21 -13.41 -0.26
C ARG A 438 -12.17 -12.38 -0.68
N ALA A 439 -12.58 -11.31 -1.36
CA ALA A 439 -11.68 -10.22 -1.76
C ALA A 439 -11.07 -9.53 -0.54
N LYS A 440 -11.88 -9.22 0.49
CA LYS A 440 -11.39 -8.63 1.75
C LYS A 440 -10.40 -9.57 2.45
N GLU A 441 -10.70 -10.86 2.57
CA GLU A 441 -9.80 -11.84 3.21
C GLU A 441 -8.45 -11.96 2.49
N ILE A 442 -8.45 -12.05 1.16
CA ILE A 442 -7.21 -12.08 0.35
C ILE A 442 -6.42 -10.78 0.54
N PHE A 443 -7.08 -9.63 0.48
CA PHE A 443 -6.42 -8.34 0.63
C PHE A 443 -5.81 -8.18 2.03
N LEU A 444 -6.54 -8.53 3.09
CA LEU A 444 -6.06 -8.48 4.47
C LEU A 444 -4.90 -9.45 4.74
N THR A 445 -4.86 -10.59 4.05
CA THR A 445 -3.79 -11.57 4.16
C THR A 445 -2.42 -10.96 3.81
N LEU A 446 -2.37 -9.98 2.91
CA LEU A 446 -1.14 -9.27 2.55
C LEU A 446 -0.55 -8.43 3.70
N PHE A 447 -1.40 -7.92 4.60
CA PHE A 447 -1.02 -7.09 5.74
C PHE A 447 -0.91 -7.87 7.06
N LYS A 448 -1.29 -9.16 7.06
CA LYS A 448 -1.21 -10.02 8.24
C LYS A 448 0.23 -10.02 8.78
N ASN A 449 0.37 -9.84 10.10
CA ASN A 449 1.66 -9.80 10.79
C ASN A 449 2.66 -8.74 10.28
N GLN A 450 2.15 -7.63 9.71
CA GLN A 450 2.93 -6.50 9.22
C GLN A 450 3.93 -6.87 8.12
N LYS A 451 3.61 -7.89 7.30
CA LYS A 451 4.56 -8.41 6.32
C LYS A 451 4.80 -7.42 5.18
N SER A 452 3.75 -6.85 4.60
CA SER A 452 3.87 -5.81 3.57
C SER A 452 4.62 -4.58 4.07
N GLU A 453 4.39 -4.18 5.33
CA GLU A 453 5.07 -3.05 5.97
C GLU A 453 6.58 -3.30 6.12
N LYS A 454 7.00 -4.55 6.38
CA LYS A 454 8.42 -4.91 6.40
C LYS A 454 9.06 -4.85 5.01
N ILE A 455 8.33 -5.22 3.96
CA ILE A 455 8.80 -5.05 2.57
C ILE A 455 8.99 -3.55 2.28
N LEU A 456 8.01 -2.73 2.64
CA LEU A 456 8.09 -1.28 2.48
C LEU A 456 9.24 -0.67 3.29
N PHE A 457 9.56 -1.21 4.46
CA PHE A 457 10.72 -0.76 5.25
C PHE A 457 12.05 -1.03 4.55
N ILE A 458 12.22 -2.20 3.93
CA ILE A 458 13.43 -2.49 3.15
C ILE A 458 13.51 -1.55 1.95
N LEU A 459 12.40 -1.34 1.26
CA LEU A 459 12.31 -0.39 0.16
C LEU A 459 12.67 1.03 0.62
N GLN A 460 12.12 1.50 1.74
CA GLN A 460 12.46 2.78 2.34
C GLN A 460 13.97 2.89 2.57
N ASN A 461 14.60 1.91 3.21
CA ASN A 461 16.04 1.96 3.50
C ASN A 461 16.89 2.00 2.22
N GLN A 462 16.46 1.33 1.15
CA GLN A 462 17.14 1.40 -0.16
C GLN A 462 16.96 2.78 -0.80
N LEU A 463 15.75 3.35 -0.78
CA LEU A 463 15.48 4.69 -1.30
C LEU A 463 16.23 5.77 -0.51
N GLU A 464 16.26 5.70 0.82
CA GLU A 464 17.03 6.62 1.67
C GLU A 464 18.52 6.58 1.35
N LYS A 465 19.06 5.40 1.04
CA LYS A 465 20.45 5.25 0.62
C LYS A 465 20.72 5.99 -0.69
N ASN A 466 19.83 5.86 -1.68
CA ASN A 466 19.96 6.55 -2.98
C ASN A 466 19.86 8.08 -2.79
N ILE A 467 18.93 8.56 -1.95
CA ILE A 467 18.81 9.99 -1.63
C ILE A 467 20.08 10.53 -0.98
N ARG A 468 20.67 9.80 -0.02
CA ARG A 468 21.85 10.27 0.73
C ARG A 468 23.14 10.20 -0.08
N ASN A 469 23.33 9.15 -0.89
CA ASN A 469 24.59 8.91 -1.56
C ASN A 469 24.67 9.60 -2.93
N ASP A 470 23.56 9.64 -3.66
CA ASP A 470 23.55 10.05 -5.06
C ASP A 470 22.82 11.40 -5.25
N ASN A 471 22.33 12.01 -4.16
CA ASN A 471 21.44 13.19 -4.17
C ASN A 471 20.24 13.01 -5.13
N GLU A 472 19.83 11.75 -5.35
CA GLU A 472 18.74 11.43 -6.28
C GLU A 472 17.38 11.74 -5.65
N LYS A 473 16.52 12.37 -6.45
CA LYS A 473 15.09 12.54 -6.14
C LYS A 473 14.37 11.22 -6.30
N ILE A 474 13.36 10.96 -5.47
CA ILE A 474 12.57 9.72 -5.59
C ILE A 474 11.69 9.80 -6.83
N THR A 475 11.92 8.91 -7.80
CA THR A 475 11.09 8.77 -9.00
C THR A 475 10.41 7.40 -9.04
N ALA A 476 9.34 7.27 -9.83
CA ALA A 476 8.65 5.99 -10.03
C ALA A 476 9.58 4.90 -10.59
N GLN A 477 10.57 5.28 -11.42
CA GLN A 477 11.54 4.34 -11.97
C GLN A 477 12.51 3.82 -10.92
N ILE A 478 12.99 4.67 -10.00
CA ILE A 478 13.85 4.26 -8.89
C ILE A 478 13.09 3.30 -7.97
N ILE A 479 11.86 3.64 -7.58
CA ILE A 479 11.00 2.75 -6.77
C ILE A 479 10.83 1.39 -7.45
N LYS A 480 10.53 1.37 -8.75
CA LYS A 480 10.37 0.13 -9.53
C LYS A 480 11.65 -0.71 -9.58
N ASN A 481 12.81 -0.06 -9.72
CA ASN A 481 14.10 -0.74 -9.75
C ASN A 481 14.43 -1.35 -8.38
N GLU A 482 14.28 -0.58 -7.29
CA GLU A 482 14.54 -1.09 -5.94
C GLU A 482 13.55 -2.17 -5.53
N TRP A 483 12.27 -2.02 -5.89
CA TRP A 483 11.29 -3.09 -5.70
C TRP A 483 11.71 -4.38 -6.41
N LYS A 484 12.16 -4.29 -7.67
CA LYS A 484 12.67 -5.43 -8.41
C LYS A 484 13.93 -6.02 -7.77
N ASN A 485 14.80 -5.19 -7.20
CA ASN A 485 15.98 -5.65 -6.46
C ASN A 485 15.57 -6.46 -5.24
N ILE A 486 14.63 -5.98 -4.42
CA ILE A 486 14.08 -6.72 -3.26
C ILE A 486 13.54 -8.07 -3.70
N LEU A 487 12.73 -8.07 -4.78
CA LEU A 487 12.21 -9.32 -5.35
C LEU A 487 13.35 -10.28 -5.71
N ASN A 488 14.42 -9.80 -6.34
CA ASN A 488 15.52 -10.64 -6.78
C ASN A 488 16.41 -11.15 -5.63
N THR A 489 16.48 -10.45 -4.49
CA THR A 489 17.44 -10.74 -3.42
C THR A 489 16.85 -11.37 -2.17
N ASP A 490 15.58 -11.12 -1.83
CA ASP A 490 14.99 -11.53 -0.55
C ASP A 490 13.79 -12.46 -0.73
N GLN A 491 14.10 -13.70 -1.14
CA GLN A 491 13.11 -14.76 -1.30
C GLN A 491 12.30 -15.02 -0.02
N LYS A 492 12.96 -14.94 1.15
CA LYS A 492 12.35 -15.26 2.45
C LYS A 492 11.21 -14.30 2.76
N LEU A 493 11.43 -13.01 2.53
CA LEU A 493 10.44 -11.97 2.78
C LEU A 493 9.20 -12.12 1.88
N ILE A 494 9.39 -12.49 0.62
CA ILE A 494 8.29 -12.72 -0.33
C ILE A 494 7.54 -13.99 0.03
N TYR A 495 8.28 -15.05 0.36
CA TYR A 495 7.69 -16.30 0.82
C TYR A 495 6.88 -16.10 2.10
N ASP A 496 7.34 -15.24 3.01
CA ASP A 496 6.63 -14.89 4.24
C ASP A 496 5.24 -14.26 3.99
N VAL A 497 5.05 -13.57 2.86
CA VAL A 497 3.74 -13.09 2.40
C VAL A 497 2.94 -14.25 1.79
N VAL A 498 3.53 -15.00 0.85
CA VAL A 498 2.85 -16.12 0.17
C VAL A 498 2.35 -17.17 1.15
N LYS A 499 3.14 -17.50 2.16
CA LYS A 499 2.79 -18.53 3.13
C LYS A 499 1.63 -18.13 4.05
N GLN A 500 1.28 -16.84 4.12
CA GLN A 500 0.06 -16.42 4.81
C GLN A 500 -1.17 -17.02 4.13
N PHE A 501 -1.17 -17.16 2.80
CA PHE A 501 -2.25 -17.82 2.06
C PHE A 501 -2.38 -19.30 2.43
N PHE A 502 -1.28 -19.99 2.74
CA PHE A 502 -1.32 -21.39 3.17
C PHE A 502 -1.96 -21.61 4.55
N ASN A 503 -1.86 -20.62 5.44
CA ASN A 503 -2.42 -20.64 6.80
C ASN A 503 -3.72 -19.83 6.89
N THR A 504 -4.45 -19.70 5.79
CA THR A 504 -5.76 -19.03 5.78
C THR A 504 -6.88 -20.05 5.74
N SER A 505 -7.93 -19.79 6.54
CA SER A 505 -9.23 -20.46 6.44
C SER A 505 -9.82 -20.42 5.02
N VAL A 506 -9.34 -19.50 4.18
CA VAL A 506 -9.67 -19.39 2.76
C VAL A 506 -9.39 -20.72 2.03
N ILE A 507 -8.23 -21.35 2.21
CA ILE A 507 -7.91 -22.60 1.51
C ILE A 507 -8.81 -23.75 1.97
N GLU A 508 -9.15 -23.80 3.26
CA GLU A 508 -9.98 -24.87 3.81
C GLU A 508 -11.43 -24.79 3.30
N THR A 509 -11.96 -23.58 3.20
CA THR A 509 -13.36 -23.32 2.81
C THR A 509 -13.59 -23.19 1.30
N THR A 510 -12.55 -22.92 0.51
CA THR A 510 -12.65 -22.71 -0.95
C THR A 510 -11.71 -23.59 -1.77
N LYS A 511 -11.34 -24.74 -1.19
CA LYS A 511 -10.37 -25.68 -1.73
C LYS A 511 -10.64 -26.06 -3.18
N PHE A 512 -11.91 -26.29 -3.52
CA PHE A 512 -12.33 -26.69 -4.86
C PHE A 512 -12.13 -25.55 -5.86
N GLU A 513 -12.61 -24.34 -5.57
CA GLU A 513 -12.43 -23.21 -6.48
C GLU A 513 -10.95 -22.83 -6.66
N ILE A 514 -10.16 -22.89 -5.60
CA ILE A 514 -8.71 -22.67 -5.69
C ILE A 514 -8.06 -23.73 -6.59
N LYS A 515 -8.47 -24.99 -6.48
CA LYS A 515 -7.99 -26.06 -7.37
C LYS A 515 -8.36 -25.78 -8.82
N GLU A 516 -9.59 -25.35 -9.10
CA GLU A 516 -10.02 -24.98 -10.45
C GLU A 516 -9.20 -23.80 -11.00
N ILE A 517 -8.98 -22.76 -10.19
CA ILE A 517 -8.14 -21.60 -10.56
C ILE A 517 -6.73 -22.04 -10.90
N ILE A 518 -6.09 -22.85 -10.04
CA ILE A 518 -4.71 -23.30 -10.27
C ILE A 518 -4.64 -24.20 -11.51
N ASN A 519 -5.61 -25.09 -11.72
CA ASN A 519 -5.66 -25.93 -12.92
C ASN A 519 -5.81 -25.09 -14.19
N ALA A 520 -6.68 -24.08 -14.18
CA ALA A 520 -6.80 -23.14 -15.29
C ALA A 520 -5.52 -22.32 -15.49
N LEU A 521 -4.85 -21.90 -14.41
CA LEU A 521 -3.58 -21.17 -14.49
C LEU A 521 -2.48 -22.02 -15.12
N VAL A 522 -2.39 -23.29 -14.76
CA VAL A 522 -1.44 -24.21 -15.41
C VAL A 522 -1.83 -24.42 -16.87
N ASN A 523 -3.11 -24.58 -17.19
CA ASN A 523 -3.57 -24.71 -18.57
C ASN A 523 -3.22 -23.47 -19.41
N ASP A 524 -3.44 -22.27 -18.90
CA ASP A 524 -3.07 -21.03 -19.56
C ASP A 524 -1.54 -20.91 -19.68
N ALA A 525 -0.80 -21.25 -18.63
CA ALA A 525 0.67 -21.29 -18.67
C ALA A 525 1.19 -22.25 -19.75
N MET A 526 0.48 -23.34 -20.00
CA MET A 526 0.77 -24.35 -21.01
C MET A 526 0.28 -23.97 -22.42
N ASN A 527 -0.72 -23.12 -22.60
CA ASN A 527 -1.31 -22.93 -23.93
C ASN A 527 -1.35 -21.47 -24.41
N THR A 528 -0.95 -20.51 -23.58
CA THR A 528 -1.03 -19.07 -23.88
C THR A 528 0.26 -18.33 -23.53
N ASN A 529 0.30 -17.01 -23.67
CA ASN A 529 1.43 -16.17 -23.25
C ASN A 529 1.29 -15.60 -21.82
N ILE A 530 0.46 -16.20 -20.95
CA ILE A 530 0.22 -15.69 -19.60
C ILE A 530 1.51 -15.54 -18.75
N LEU A 531 2.49 -16.42 -18.94
CA LEU A 531 3.78 -16.36 -18.22
C LEU A 531 4.60 -15.12 -18.59
N ASP A 532 4.40 -14.57 -19.79
CA ASP A 532 5.08 -13.37 -20.28
C ASP A 532 4.47 -12.14 -19.56
N PHE A 533 3.15 -12.13 -19.38
CA PHE A 533 2.44 -11.08 -18.64
C PHE A 533 2.75 -11.08 -17.13
N ILE A 534 2.83 -12.26 -16.51
CA ILE A 534 3.06 -12.42 -15.07
C ILE A 534 4.55 -12.27 -14.73
N PHE A 535 5.45 -12.96 -15.44
CA PHE A 535 6.86 -13.09 -15.07
C PHE A 535 7.85 -12.46 -16.07
N GLN A 536 7.37 -11.87 -17.17
CA GLN A 536 8.25 -11.42 -18.28
C GLN A 536 9.17 -12.55 -18.75
N PHE A 537 8.65 -13.78 -18.73
CA PHE A 537 9.29 -14.93 -19.33
C PHE A 537 9.14 -14.79 -20.84
N ASN A 538 10.21 -14.88 -21.64
CA ASN A 538 10.05 -14.74 -23.09
C ASN A 538 9.71 -16.11 -23.68
N ASN A 539 8.48 -16.31 -24.17
CA ASN A 539 8.11 -17.52 -24.92
C ASN A 539 8.81 -17.56 -26.28
N ASN A 540 10.05 -18.04 -26.30
CA ASN A 540 10.70 -18.37 -27.56
C ASN A 540 10.02 -19.59 -28.22
N LYS A 541 10.20 -19.75 -29.53
CA LYS A 541 9.62 -20.85 -30.31
C LYS A 541 9.94 -22.24 -29.73
N ASN A 542 11.08 -22.38 -29.06
CA ASN A 542 11.51 -23.62 -28.43
C ASN A 542 10.64 -24.00 -27.23
N PHE A 543 10.37 -23.01 -26.38
CA PHE A 543 9.53 -23.22 -25.23
C PHE A 543 8.09 -23.53 -25.63
N ILE A 544 7.55 -22.83 -26.65
CA ILE A 544 6.21 -23.08 -27.20
C ILE A 544 6.09 -24.54 -27.67
N LEU A 545 7.06 -25.02 -28.45
CA LEU A 545 7.06 -26.39 -28.97
C LEU A 545 7.12 -27.46 -27.86
N ILE A 546 7.98 -27.28 -26.85
CA ILE A 546 8.06 -28.20 -25.70
C ILE A 546 6.73 -28.27 -24.98
N ARG A 547 6.14 -27.11 -24.78
CA ARG A 547 4.93 -26.93 -24.01
C ARG A 547 3.70 -27.53 -24.70
N GLU A 548 3.52 -27.28 -25.99
CA GLU A 548 2.44 -27.86 -26.82
C GLU A 548 2.51 -29.39 -26.83
N TYR A 549 3.71 -29.95 -26.94
CA TYR A 549 3.88 -31.40 -26.91
C TYR A 549 3.53 -31.96 -25.52
N LEU A 550 4.05 -31.37 -24.43
CA LEU A 550 3.73 -31.82 -23.08
C LEU A 550 2.24 -31.69 -22.74
N SER A 551 1.58 -30.61 -23.17
CA SER A 551 0.14 -30.42 -22.92
C SER A 551 -0.75 -31.39 -23.72
N SER A 552 -0.21 -32.02 -24.77
CA SER A 552 -0.90 -33.08 -25.50
C SER A 552 -0.98 -34.41 -24.74
N LEU A 553 -0.09 -34.64 -23.76
CA LEU A 553 0.02 -35.92 -23.03
C LEU A 553 -0.97 -35.98 -21.85
N ASN A 554 -1.77 -37.04 -21.78
CA ASN A 554 -2.74 -37.22 -20.70
C ASN A 554 -2.06 -37.48 -19.35
N SER A 555 -0.99 -38.28 -19.34
CA SER A 555 -0.17 -38.54 -18.15
C SER A 555 0.52 -37.28 -17.60
N PHE A 556 0.85 -36.32 -18.46
CA PHE A 556 1.39 -35.03 -18.04
C PHE A 556 0.33 -34.18 -17.34
N LYS A 557 -0.91 -34.16 -17.87
CA LYS A 557 -2.06 -33.52 -17.19
C LYS A 557 -2.33 -34.16 -15.84
N GLU A 558 -2.26 -35.49 -15.73
CA GLU A 558 -2.35 -36.20 -14.45
C GLU A 558 -1.24 -35.78 -13.48
N ALA A 559 -0.01 -35.64 -13.95
CA ALA A 559 1.12 -35.21 -13.13
C ALA A 559 0.94 -33.78 -12.60
N ILE A 560 0.44 -32.86 -13.44
CA ILE A 560 0.07 -31.51 -13.02
C ILE A 560 -1.01 -31.55 -11.94
N ASN A 561 -2.09 -32.28 -12.17
CA ASN A 561 -3.19 -32.40 -11.20
C ASN A 561 -2.68 -32.92 -9.85
N PHE A 562 -1.78 -33.91 -9.87
CA PHE A 562 -1.14 -34.42 -8.66
C PHE A 562 -0.30 -33.35 -7.93
N ILE A 563 0.49 -32.55 -8.66
CA ILE A 563 1.26 -31.45 -8.08
C ILE A 563 0.32 -30.45 -7.41
N VAL A 564 -0.75 -30.04 -8.09
CA VAL A 564 -1.74 -29.08 -7.57
C VAL A 564 -2.42 -29.63 -6.32
N GLU A 565 -2.92 -30.87 -6.36
CA GLU A 565 -3.53 -31.53 -5.20
C GLU A 565 -2.57 -31.64 -4.02
N SER A 566 -1.31 -31.97 -4.28
CA SER A 566 -0.29 -32.11 -3.25
C SER A 566 0.11 -30.79 -2.61
N ILE A 567 0.06 -29.67 -3.35
CA ILE A 567 0.27 -28.33 -2.80
C ILE A 567 -0.91 -27.93 -1.91
N ILE A 568 -2.14 -28.15 -2.38
CA ILE A 568 -3.35 -27.77 -1.64
C ILE A 568 -3.52 -28.66 -0.38
N ASN A 569 -3.33 -29.97 -0.50
CA ASN A 569 -3.54 -30.92 0.60
C ASN A 569 -2.49 -30.79 1.73
N ASN A 570 -1.36 -30.16 1.47
CA ASN A 570 -0.27 -29.99 2.43
C ASN A 570 0.00 -28.52 2.75
N SER A 571 -0.94 -27.62 2.47
CA SER A 571 -0.82 -26.17 2.68
C SER A 571 -0.27 -25.83 4.07
N THR A 572 -0.83 -26.43 5.13
CA THR A 572 -0.40 -26.19 6.51
C THR A 572 1.10 -26.45 6.71
N SER A 573 1.65 -27.53 6.17
CA SER A 573 3.09 -27.81 6.25
C SER A 573 3.94 -26.77 5.53
N TYR A 574 3.47 -26.24 4.39
CA TYR A 574 4.21 -25.21 3.66
C TYR A 574 4.18 -23.86 4.41
N SER A 575 3.15 -23.61 5.22
CA SER A 575 3.05 -22.37 5.99
C SER A 575 4.18 -22.18 7.03
N GLU A 576 4.81 -23.28 7.46
CA GLU A 576 5.89 -23.31 8.45
C GLU A 576 7.28 -23.07 7.86
N LEU A 577 7.41 -23.12 6.53
CA LEU A 577 8.70 -23.00 5.83
C LEU A 577 9.14 -21.53 5.73
N ASN A 578 10.38 -21.29 5.30
CA ASN A 578 10.97 -19.95 5.23
C ASN A 578 11.28 -19.45 3.81
N SER A 579 11.23 -20.30 2.77
CA SER A 579 11.53 -19.90 1.39
C SER A 579 10.81 -20.78 0.37
N PHE A 580 10.71 -20.32 -0.89
CA PHE A 580 10.21 -21.19 -1.96
C PHE A 580 11.15 -22.37 -2.23
N ASP A 581 12.45 -22.23 -1.94
CA ASP A 581 13.43 -23.31 -2.10
C ASP A 581 13.22 -24.41 -1.05
N GLU A 582 12.94 -24.03 0.20
CA GLU A 582 12.50 -24.96 1.24
C GLU A 582 11.18 -25.64 0.86
N LEU A 583 10.20 -24.89 0.36
CA LEU A 583 8.94 -25.45 -0.14
C LEU A 583 9.18 -26.48 -1.23
N TRP A 584 9.97 -26.15 -2.24
CA TRP A 584 10.25 -27.02 -3.37
C TRP A 584 10.98 -28.30 -2.94
N ASN A 585 12.00 -28.16 -2.08
CA ASN A 585 12.73 -29.28 -1.52
C ASN A 585 11.80 -30.20 -0.71
N TYR A 586 11.01 -29.61 0.21
CA TYR A 586 10.07 -30.36 1.04
C TYR A 586 9.00 -31.08 0.20
N PHE A 587 8.43 -30.40 -0.80
CA PHE A 587 7.48 -30.97 -1.76
C PHE A 587 8.07 -32.21 -2.45
N ILE A 588 9.29 -32.11 -2.96
CA ILE A 588 9.95 -33.23 -3.64
C ILE A 588 10.21 -34.41 -2.70
N ILE A 589 10.74 -34.16 -1.49
CA ILE A 589 11.03 -35.23 -0.52
C ILE A 589 9.75 -35.99 -0.18
N LYS A 590 8.69 -35.24 0.16
CA LYS A 590 7.42 -35.81 0.59
C LYS A 590 6.72 -36.59 -0.52
N ASN A 591 6.91 -36.19 -1.78
CA ASN A 591 6.21 -36.76 -2.93
C ASN A 591 7.09 -37.63 -3.85
N LYS A 592 8.32 -37.97 -3.43
CA LYS A 592 9.34 -38.62 -4.29
C LYS A 592 8.81 -39.81 -5.09
N TYR A 593 8.15 -40.77 -4.43
CA TYR A 593 7.66 -41.98 -5.10
C TYR A 593 6.49 -41.71 -6.06
N ASN A 594 5.58 -40.79 -5.70
CA ASN A 594 4.49 -40.40 -6.58
C ASN A 594 5.00 -39.65 -7.81
N LEU A 595 6.01 -38.78 -7.65
CA LEU A 595 6.67 -38.12 -8.78
C LEU A 595 7.31 -39.14 -9.73
N ILE A 596 8.01 -40.16 -9.21
CA ILE A 596 8.55 -41.25 -10.03
C ILE A 596 7.43 -41.97 -10.79
N LYS A 597 6.33 -42.32 -10.11
CA LYS A 597 5.16 -42.96 -10.74
C LYS A 597 4.59 -42.12 -11.89
N HIS A 598 4.50 -40.80 -11.73
CA HIS A 598 4.03 -39.92 -12.79
C HIS A 598 5.04 -39.79 -13.95
N PHE A 599 6.34 -39.75 -13.67
CA PHE A 599 7.36 -39.79 -14.71
C PHE A 599 7.37 -41.11 -15.49
N ASP A 600 7.15 -42.24 -14.81
CA ASP A 600 7.00 -43.56 -15.46
C ASP A 600 5.77 -43.57 -16.38
N LYS A 601 4.62 -43.05 -15.93
CA LYS A 601 3.41 -42.94 -16.76
C LYS A 601 3.65 -42.10 -18.01
N ILE A 602 4.31 -40.95 -17.86
CA ILE A 602 4.69 -40.08 -18.99
C ILE A 602 5.59 -40.85 -19.95
N TYR A 603 6.60 -41.55 -19.43
CA TYR A 603 7.51 -42.32 -20.27
C TYR A 603 6.80 -43.44 -21.04
N ILE A 604 5.85 -44.13 -20.41
CA ILE A 604 5.04 -45.17 -21.05
C ILE A 604 4.18 -44.57 -22.16
N GLU A 605 3.53 -43.43 -21.92
CA GLU A 605 2.69 -42.76 -22.92
C GLU A 605 3.50 -42.28 -24.13
N ILE A 606 4.66 -41.65 -23.94
CA ILE A 606 5.49 -41.17 -25.05
C ILE A 606 6.16 -42.32 -25.83
N THR A 607 6.25 -43.52 -25.23
CA THR A 607 6.81 -44.71 -25.87
C THR A 607 5.77 -45.75 -26.28
N SER A 608 4.48 -45.40 -26.22
CA SER A 608 3.40 -46.24 -26.74
C SER A 608 3.49 -46.36 -28.26
N GLU A 609 2.91 -47.42 -28.83
CA GLU A 609 2.91 -47.61 -30.28
C GLU A 609 2.23 -46.44 -31.01
N GLU A 610 1.20 -45.86 -30.40
CA GLU A 610 0.42 -44.74 -30.95
C GLU A 610 1.19 -43.39 -30.93
N ASN A 611 2.13 -43.20 -30.00
CA ASN A 611 2.80 -41.91 -29.77
C ASN A 611 4.29 -41.91 -30.09
N ILE A 612 4.93 -43.06 -30.28
CA ILE A 612 6.39 -43.14 -30.42
C ILE A 612 6.91 -42.32 -31.61
N ASP A 613 6.25 -42.35 -32.76
CA ASP A 613 6.71 -41.63 -33.94
C ASP A 613 6.53 -40.10 -33.77
N LYS A 614 5.39 -39.66 -33.22
CA LYS A 614 5.17 -38.25 -32.83
C LYS A 614 6.23 -37.75 -31.84
N THR A 615 6.62 -38.61 -30.90
CA THR A 615 7.64 -38.31 -29.88
C THR A 615 9.02 -38.16 -30.52
N ILE A 616 9.36 -39.03 -31.47
CA ILE A 616 10.63 -38.93 -32.19
C ILE A 616 10.67 -37.66 -33.03
N ASP A 617 9.60 -37.35 -33.75
CA ASP A 617 9.49 -36.11 -34.54
C ASP A 617 9.66 -34.87 -33.66
N PHE A 618 9.00 -34.86 -32.49
CA PHE A 618 9.16 -33.81 -31.50
C PHE A 618 10.62 -33.66 -31.04
N ILE A 619 11.30 -34.75 -30.70
CA ILE A 619 12.71 -34.74 -30.26
C ILE A 619 13.62 -34.19 -31.37
N ILE A 620 13.43 -34.63 -32.62
CA ILE A 620 14.24 -34.19 -33.76
C ILE A 620 14.01 -32.71 -34.05
N LYS A 621 12.75 -32.27 -34.08
CA LYS A 621 12.40 -30.85 -34.28
C LYS A 621 13.01 -29.98 -33.18
N THR A 622 13.00 -30.45 -31.94
CA THR A 622 13.66 -29.80 -30.80
C THR A 622 15.17 -29.71 -31.02
N PHE A 623 15.85 -30.79 -31.43
CA PHE A 623 17.28 -30.77 -31.73
C PHE A 623 17.64 -29.79 -32.86
N LYS A 624 16.93 -29.85 -33.99
CA LYS A 624 17.16 -28.94 -35.14
C LYS A 624 17.08 -27.48 -34.72
N MET A 625 16.11 -27.15 -33.87
CA MET A 625 15.87 -25.78 -33.43
C MET A 625 16.84 -25.29 -32.33
N PHE A 626 17.13 -26.09 -31.30
CA PHE A 626 18.06 -25.71 -30.24
C PHE A 626 19.51 -25.64 -30.71
N MET A 627 19.90 -26.57 -31.58
CA MET A 627 21.30 -26.73 -31.98
C MET A 627 21.62 -26.00 -33.30
N ARG A 628 20.62 -25.41 -33.97
CA ARG A 628 20.71 -24.77 -35.31
C ARG A 628 21.35 -25.71 -36.32
N VAL A 629 20.66 -26.78 -36.66
CA VAL A 629 21.21 -27.86 -37.49
C VAL A 629 20.37 -28.00 -38.76
N SER A 630 21.04 -28.05 -39.93
CA SER A 630 20.41 -28.43 -41.20
C SER A 630 20.98 -29.78 -41.63
N MET A 631 20.15 -30.81 -41.65
CA MET A 631 20.58 -32.20 -41.86
C MET A 631 20.23 -32.66 -43.28
N THR A 632 21.03 -33.58 -43.82
CA THR A 632 20.67 -34.34 -45.02
C THR A 632 19.59 -35.38 -44.70
N SER A 633 18.88 -35.87 -45.73
CA SER A 633 17.87 -36.91 -45.58
C SER A 633 18.42 -38.18 -44.91
N ASP A 634 19.64 -38.59 -45.25
CA ASP A 634 20.30 -39.77 -44.68
C ASP A 634 20.63 -39.59 -43.19
N ASP A 635 21.17 -38.43 -42.81
CA ASP A 635 21.49 -38.10 -41.42
C ASP A 635 20.21 -37.99 -40.57
N GLU A 636 19.10 -37.53 -41.15
CA GLU A 636 17.79 -37.48 -40.49
C GLU A 636 17.22 -38.87 -40.24
N VAL A 637 17.29 -39.79 -41.22
CA VAL A 637 16.87 -41.18 -41.05
C VAL A 637 17.71 -41.88 -39.97
N GLU A 638 19.03 -41.68 -39.96
CA GLU A 638 19.90 -42.28 -38.94
C GLU A 638 19.65 -41.68 -37.54
N LEU A 639 19.34 -40.39 -37.46
CA LEU A 639 18.95 -39.71 -36.22
C LEU A 639 17.65 -40.29 -35.66
N THR A 640 16.60 -40.40 -36.48
CA THR A 640 15.31 -41.02 -36.13
C THR A 640 15.51 -42.42 -35.59
N LYS A 641 16.27 -43.26 -36.31
CA LYS A 641 16.59 -44.62 -35.86
C LYS A 641 17.34 -44.63 -34.53
N SER A 642 18.28 -43.71 -34.33
CA SER A 642 19.06 -43.64 -33.10
C SER A 642 18.24 -43.18 -31.91
N VAL A 643 17.37 -42.17 -32.07
CA VAL A 643 16.42 -41.72 -31.04
C VAL A 643 15.44 -42.84 -30.68
N LYS A 644 14.83 -43.50 -31.66
CA LYS A 644 13.92 -44.64 -31.47
C LYS A 644 14.56 -45.76 -30.65
N ASN A 645 15.80 -46.12 -30.97
CA ASN A 645 16.55 -47.14 -30.23
C ASN A 645 16.84 -46.73 -28.78
N VAL A 646 17.21 -45.47 -28.52
CA VAL A 646 17.38 -44.97 -27.14
C VAL A 646 16.08 -45.11 -26.34
N LEU A 647 14.95 -44.68 -26.93
CA LEU A 647 13.65 -44.76 -26.28
C LEU A 647 13.23 -46.21 -25.97
N TYR A 648 13.42 -47.13 -26.91
CA TYR A 648 13.12 -48.55 -26.66
C TYR A 648 14.05 -49.19 -25.64
N ILE A 649 15.35 -48.91 -25.67
CA ILE A 649 16.29 -49.42 -24.67
C ILE A 649 15.81 -49.01 -23.27
N LEU A 650 15.41 -47.76 -23.07
CA LEU A 650 14.88 -47.30 -21.79
C LEU A 650 13.51 -47.92 -21.45
N LYS A 651 12.60 -48.07 -22.43
CA LYS A 651 11.27 -48.70 -22.25
C LYS A 651 11.38 -50.13 -21.71
N TYR A 652 12.29 -50.93 -22.25
CA TYR A 652 12.47 -52.33 -21.84
C TYR A 652 13.36 -52.49 -20.58
N ASN A 653 13.88 -51.39 -20.02
CA ASN A 653 14.77 -51.41 -18.86
C ASN A 653 14.29 -50.45 -17.76
N THR A 654 13.06 -50.67 -17.28
CA THR A 654 12.37 -49.81 -16.29
C THR A 654 13.20 -49.56 -15.03
N LYS A 655 13.92 -50.56 -14.49
CA LYS A 655 14.81 -50.34 -13.34
C LYS A 655 15.89 -49.28 -13.60
N HIS A 656 16.43 -49.23 -14.83
CA HIS A 656 17.41 -48.22 -15.22
C HIS A 656 16.76 -46.84 -15.36
N LEU A 657 15.59 -46.78 -16.00
CA LEU A 657 14.79 -45.56 -16.16
C LEU A 657 14.39 -44.95 -14.80
N ASN A 658 13.86 -45.76 -13.88
CA ASN A 658 13.46 -45.31 -12.56
C ASN A 658 14.66 -44.77 -11.76
N ASN A 659 15.83 -45.40 -11.90
CA ASN A 659 17.07 -44.88 -11.30
C ASN A 659 17.49 -43.53 -11.90
N MET A 660 17.26 -43.30 -13.20
CA MET A 660 17.46 -41.98 -13.81
C MET A 660 16.50 -40.95 -13.24
N PHE A 661 15.22 -41.30 -13.08
CA PHE A 661 14.22 -40.41 -12.45
C PHE A 661 14.55 -40.10 -10.99
N VAL A 662 14.99 -41.09 -10.20
CA VAL A 662 15.45 -40.87 -8.83
C VAL A 662 16.59 -39.85 -8.79
N LYS A 663 17.60 -40.02 -9.65
CA LYS A 663 18.73 -39.08 -9.75
C LYS A 663 18.30 -37.70 -10.20
N PHE A 664 17.39 -37.62 -11.16
CA PHE A 664 16.83 -36.35 -11.62
C PHE A 664 16.13 -35.62 -10.47
N ILE A 665 15.25 -36.31 -9.74
CA ILE A 665 14.53 -35.79 -8.58
C ILE A 665 15.51 -35.33 -7.50
N ASP A 666 16.50 -36.14 -7.16
CA ASP A 666 17.49 -35.80 -6.12
C ASP A 666 18.33 -34.56 -6.49
N LYS A 667 18.51 -34.28 -7.79
CA LYS A 667 19.23 -33.08 -8.28
C LYS A 667 18.34 -31.85 -8.42
N ILE A 668 17.09 -32.01 -8.88
CA ILE A 668 16.17 -30.87 -9.02
C ILE A 668 15.67 -30.38 -7.67
N LYS A 669 15.71 -31.23 -6.63
CA LYS A 669 15.42 -30.88 -5.24
C LYS A 669 16.26 -29.71 -4.71
N SER A 670 17.53 -29.63 -5.10
CA SER A 670 18.44 -28.57 -4.69
C SER A 670 18.49 -27.39 -5.66
N TYR A 671 17.65 -27.41 -6.71
CA TYR A 671 17.60 -26.35 -7.71
C TYR A 671 16.64 -25.27 -7.26
N SER A 672 17.10 -24.02 -7.24
CA SER A 672 16.25 -22.87 -6.93
C SER A 672 15.39 -22.51 -8.14
N LEU A 673 14.11 -22.90 -8.11
CA LEU A 673 13.12 -22.43 -9.09
C LEU A 673 12.90 -20.92 -8.97
N TYR A 674 13.08 -20.39 -7.77
CA TYR A 674 12.94 -18.96 -7.51
C TYR A 674 14.00 -18.16 -8.27
N ASP A 675 15.27 -18.54 -8.16
CA ASP A 675 16.37 -17.90 -8.88
C ASP A 675 16.15 -17.90 -10.41
N LEU A 676 15.53 -18.95 -10.95
CA LEU A 676 15.16 -19.01 -12.36
C LEU A 676 14.09 -17.97 -12.71
N ILE A 677 13.05 -17.83 -11.88
CA ILE A 677 11.96 -16.84 -12.09
C ILE A 677 12.51 -15.42 -12.00
N VAL A 678 13.35 -15.12 -11.00
CA VAL A 678 13.95 -13.79 -10.83
C VAL A 678 15.18 -13.54 -11.70
N LYS A 679 15.51 -14.47 -12.60
CA LYS A 679 16.65 -14.40 -13.54
C LYS A 679 18.00 -14.16 -12.84
N LYS A 680 18.17 -14.68 -11.62
CA LYS A 680 19.47 -14.71 -10.92
C LYS A 680 20.34 -15.80 -11.55
N HIS A 681 21.64 -15.56 -11.69
CA HIS A 681 22.56 -16.48 -12.37
C HIS A 681 22.59 -17.88 -11.71
N ALA A 682 21.79 -18.82 -12.22
CA ALA A 682 21.83 -20.21 -11.80
C ALA A 682 23.08 -20.90 -12.39
N LYS A 683 24.21 -20.85 -11.67
CA LYS A 683 25.44 -21.60 -12.00
C LYS A 683 25.35 -23.11 -11.69
N GLN A 684 24.17 -23.72 -11.71
CA GLN A 684 24.03 -25.16 -11.49
C GLN A 684 23.66 -25.89 -12.78
N ASN A 685 24.59 -26.72 -13.25
CA ASN A 685 24.44 -27.58 -14.43
C ASN A 685 23.50 -28.78 -14.17
N VAL A 686 22.39 -28.62 -13.44
CA VAL A 686 21.47 -29.71 -13.04
C VAL A 686 20.99 -30.51 -14.25
N PHE A 687 20.73 -29.84 -15.37
CA PHE A 687 20.20 -30.42 -16.60
C PHE A 687 21.21 -31.09 -17.53
N LYS A 688 22.50 -31.21 -17.14
CA LYS A 688 23.47 -31.97 -17.94
C LYS A 688 23.17 -33.46 -17.85
N ILE A 689 22.89 -34.08 -18.98
CA ILE A 689 22.64 -35.52 -19.18
C ILE A 689 23.56 -36.43 -18.33
N ARG A 690 24.87 -36.15 -18.29
CA ARG A 690 25.85 -36.92 -17.51
C ARG A 690 25.54 -37.02 -16.01
N ASN A 691 24.77 -36.08 -15.47
CA ASN A 691 24.41 -36.04 -14.06
C ASN A 691 23.27 -37.01 -13.72
N TRP A 692 22.52 -37.48 -14.72
CA TRP A 692 21.36 -38.35 -14.53
C TRP A 692 21.65 -39.81 -14.90
N PHE A 693 22.72 -40.05 -15.67
CA PHE A 693 23.18 -41.41 -15.99
C PHE A 693 24.00 -42.03 -14.85
N SER A 694 23.80 -43.33 -14.57
CA SER A 694 24.67 -44.14 -13.71
C SER A 694 25.38 -45.19 -14.55
N PHE A 695 26.70 -45.10 -14.64
CA PHE A 695 27.51 -46.10 -15.33
C PHE A 695 27.71 -47.37 -14.49
N TYR A 696 27.79 -47.23 -13.17
CA TYR A 696 28.27 -48.29 -12.28
C TYR A 696 27.37 -49.53 -12.15
N SER A 697 26.05 -49.42 -12.36
CA SER A 697 25.10 -50.52 -12.13
C SER A 697 24.50 -51.13 -13.40
N PHE A 698 24.81 -50.58 -14.59
CA PHE A 698 24.18 -50.98 -15.86
C PHE A 698 25.12 -50.86 -17.08
N ILE A 699 26.40 -51.18 -16.90
CA ILE A 699 27.48 -50.96 -17.91
C ILE A 699 27.09 -51.43 -19.32
N VAL A 700 26.51 -52.63 -19.46
CA VAL A 700 26.13 -53.22 -20.76
C VAL A 700 25.00 -52.42 -21.43
N LEU A 701 23.98 -52.02 -20.67
CA LEU A 701 22.86 -51.21 -21.17
C LEU A 701 23.29 -49.78 -21.47
N SER A 702 24.11 -49.19 -20.59
CA SER A 702 24.71 -47.88 -20.81
C SER A 702 25.59 -47.89 -22.06
N SER A 703 26.35 -48.94 -22.35
CA SER A 703 27.13 -49.09 -23.59
C SER A 703 26.23 -49.12 -24.84
N LYS A 704 25.17 -49.94 -24.83
CA LYS A 704 24.21 -50.04 -25.95
C LYS A 704 23.54 -48.70 -26.25
N MET A 705 23.10 -47.99 -25.22
CA MET A 705 22.50 -46.66 -25.33
C MET A 705 23.52 -45.59 -25.75
N ASN A 706 24.73 -45.62 -25.18
CA ASN A 706 25.80 -44.67 -25.52
C ASN A 706 26.20 -44.77 -26.99
N LYS A 707 26.20 -45.97 -27.59
CA LYS A 707 26.41 -46.12 -29.03
C LYS A 707 25.46 -45.23 -29.84
N HIS A 708 24.18 -45.20 -29.48
CA HIS A 708 23.18 -44.36 -30.14
C HIS A 708 23.30 -42.89 -29.75
N ILE A 709 23.57 -42.56 -28.47
CA ILE A 709 23.80 -41.18 -28.03
C ILE A 709 25.01 -40.55 -28.72
N ILE A 710 26.11 -41.29 -28.89
CA ILE A 710 27.31 -40.82 -29.60
C ILE A 710 26.99 -40.57 -31.07
N LYS A 711 26.22 -41.46 -31.72
CA LYS A 711 25.73 -41.23 -33.09
C LYS A 711 24.91 -39.96 -33.20
N ILE A 712 23.95 -39.75 -32.29
CA ILE A 712 23.15 -38.51 -32.22
C ILE A 712 24.07 -37.29 -32.09
N ILE A 713 25.04 -37.31 -31.16
CA ILE A 713 25.99 -36.22 -30.96
C ILE A 713 26.83 -35.95 -32.21
N ASN A 714 27.30 -36.99 -32.89
CA ASN A 714 28.13 -36.86 -34.09
C ASN A 714 27.33 -36.28 -35.26
N ILE A 715 26.09 -36.73 -35.48
CA ILE A 715 25.18 -36.19 -36.50
C ILE A 715 24.90 -34.70 -36.22
N ILE A 716 24.61 -34.35 -34.96
CA ILE A 716 24.38 -32.95 -34.57
C ILE A 716 25.64 -32.10 -34.79
N LYS A 717 26.84 -32.59 -34.44
CA LYS A 717 28.10 -31.87 -34.65
C LYS A 717 28.42 -31.66 -36.13
N LYS A 718 28.20 -32.68 -36.96
CA LYS A 718 28.46 -32.66 -38.41
C LYS A 718 27.63 -31.61 -39.14
N ASN A 719 26.39 -31.41 -38.71
CA ASN A 719 25.39 -30.61 -39.42
C ASN A 719 25.10 -29.25 -38.75
N LYS A 720 25.89 -28.87 -37.74
CA LYS A 720 25.70 -27.64 -36.97
C LYS A 720 26.06 -26.42 -37.83
N ILE A 721 25.16 -25.43 -37.86
CA ILE A 721 25.31 -24.17 -38.58
C ILE A 721 26.00 -23.13 -37.71
#